data_AF-A0A2T9ZIL9-F1
#
_entry.id   AF-A0A2T9ZIL9-F1
#
_cell.length_a   1.000
_cell.length_b   1.000
_cell.length_c   1.000
_cell.angle_alpha   90.00
_cell.angle_beta   90.00
_cell.angle_gamma   90.00
#
_symmetry.space_group_name_H-M   'P 1'
#
loop_
_entity.id
_entity.type
_entity.pdbx_description
1 polymer ?
#
loop_
_entity_poly.entity_id
_entity_poly.type
_entity_poly.pdbx_seq_one_letter_code
_entity_poly.pdbx_strand_id
1 'polypeptide(L)'
;MVPKSVLIPIGTYGGELFGMSEQRCKPIQRVADNALRIIANVGKSAPMHRIRQEMGVTTISTRASDLRERAYSKYPTLRTWISDLVKPPIRSQTSTWVTGTVRWMKRYCQTVGRGNTVKALQHRYTVNDKTKISAWIKAHNMRDTGSWMDLQMRRPDIKLGLQDTGKIRMGCYWTAHRLAKAGLIPKMYIERCPFCNKNTPETIEHMLIECFRWNSIRHETTIFNIPRLYRTVTIDQSTNNQALNQGRNIVVGKLLGGESKETRPLLAQSRDRYSPYMKELETGRFMNGIRVVRTLILDRIKFSPTPLNRCPVAFYSSNNPNVKNTSAQDNFKHTNLQKSFSEEQSQSSNFEGKNEKQVEQIEVYIQPRGKHKRYRYNKLDLEEINKSISELKIEEKLLSQSAKRIGKKQDNASNNVNGSLKSQLEKRGLNGSDLGINHVQNSNLQRSSSKSDINLKSGSSLLALQKTKIEKARKARLALLEAQKMTKRMEALKKTKLKLIEKKKEMKQQETIERKINSKLRIVSPPSIRKISPTDMHLKEVHKLFKLEGESSYEQSKKAVKSAPKIWKTLSAEEKAKFQEQADAVNIERLEKAKEWWENADLELINLENKRIEKINTRRKSEGIRALRKIKNPFLKTTRLNPYTKFVKEMFEQKKLSGNIGNNSKILSQMWKALSEDEKSRYK
;
A
#
# COMPACT_ATOMS: atom_id res chain seq x y z
N MET A 1 -27.37 -20.13 -1.95
CA MET A 1 -26.47 -19.28 -1.12
C MET A 1 -27.21 -18.03 -0.64
N VAL A 2 -27.39 -17.86 0.67
CA VAL A 2 -28.14 -16.75 1.31
C VAL A 2 -27.80 -15.34 0.77
N PRO A 3 -26.52 -14.98 0.47
CA PRO A 3 -26.24 -13.66 -0.08
C PRO A 3 -26.90 -13.40 -1.44
N LYS A 4 -26.95 -14.41 -2.31
CA LYS A 4 -27.52 -14.26 -3.66
C LYS A 4 -29.03 -14.21 -3.65
N SER A 5 -29.66 -15.04 -2.81
CA SER A 5 -31.12 -15.20 -2.78
C SER A 5 -31.83 -14.19 -1.89
N VAL A 6 -31.18 -13.66 -0.85
CA VAL A 6 -31.82 -12.81 0.15
C VAL A 6 -31.15 -11.44 0.23
N LEU A 7 -29.85 -11.40 0.58
CA LEU A 7 -29.18 -10.14 0.90
C LEU A 7 -29.06 -9.19 -0.29
N ILE A 8 -28.66 -9.70 -1.45
CA ILE A 8 -28.51 -8.88 -2.66
C ILE A 8 -29.86 -8.35 -3.13
N PRO A 9 -30.93 -9.17 -3.27
CA PRO A 9 -32.27 -8.65 -3.59
C PRO A 9 -32.74 -7.56 -2.63
N ILE A 10 -32.65 -7.78 -1.31
CA ILE A 10 -33.03 -6.77 -0.31
C ILE A 10 -32.19 -5.50 -0.46
N GLY A 11 -30.86 -5.64 -0.57
CA GLY A 11 -29.95 -4.51 -0.72
C GLY A 11 -30.01 -3.79 -2.07
N THR A 12 -30.65 -4.38 -3.07
CA THR A 12 -30.83 -3.78 -4.41
C THR A 12 -32.27 -3.37 -4.68
N TYR A 13 -33.16 -3.50 -3.69
CA TYR A 13 -34.51 -2.96 -3.75
C TYR A 13 -34.48 -1.45 -4.00
N GLY A 14 -35.21 -0.99 -5.01
CA GLY A 14 -35.16 0.41 -5.48
C GLY A 14 -33.89 0.78 -6.26
N GLY A 15 -33.09 -0.22 -6.67
CA GLY A 15 -31.85 -0.04 -7.43
C GLY A 15 -32.05 0.72 -8.74
N GLU A 16 -33.27 0.69 -9.29
CA GLU A 16 -33.69 1.50 -10.44
C GLU A 16 -33.46 3.00 -10.22
N LEU A 17 -33.63 3.49 -8.98
CA LEU A 17 -33.51 4.91 -8.65
C LEU A 17 -32.06 5.32 -8.36
N PHE A 18 -31.35 4.53 -7.55
CA PHE A 18 -30.01 4.87 -7.08
C PHE A 18 -28.86 4.24 -7.87
N GLY A 19 -29.14 3.37 -8.85
CA GLY A 19 -28.17 2.74 -9.73
C GLY A 19 -27.26 3.73 -10.47
N MET A 20 -26.20 3.21 -11.10
CA MET A 20 -25.17 3.98 -11.81
C MET A 20 -24.34 4.93 -10.92
N SER A 21 -24.37 4.72 -9.60
CA SER A 21 -23.51 5.41 -8.62
C SER A 21 -22.94 4.44 -7.60
N GLU A 22 -21.63 4.17 -7.70
CA GLU A 22 -20.93 3.29 -6.77
C GLU A 22 -20.93 3.87 -5.35
N GLN A 23 -20.84 5.20 -5.21
CA GLN A 23 -20.84 5.89 -3.90
C GLN A 23 -22.12 5.59 -3.11
N ARG A 24 -23.30 5.62 -3.77
CA ARG A 24 -24.59 5.31 -3.14
C ARG A 24 -24.68 3.86 -2.69
N CYS A 25 -24.07 2.95 -3.44
CA CYS A 25 -24.09 1.52 -3.14
C CYS A 25 -23.07 1.09 -2.06
N LYS A 26 -22.16 1.98 -1.62
CA LYS A 26 -21.06 1.63 -0.69
C LYS A 26 -21.50 1.03 0.65
N PRO A 27 -22.53 1.53 1.35
CA PRO A 27 -22.95 0.96 2.62
C PRO A 27 -23.44 -0.49 2.45
N ILE A 28 -24.29 -0.72 1.46
CA ILE A 28 -24.87 -2.03 1.16
C ILE A 28 -23.80 -3.01 0.67
N GLN A 29 -22.89 -2.54 -0.20
CA GLN A 29 -21.75 -3.33 -0.65
C GLN A 29 -20.88 -3.81 0.53
N ARG A 30 -20.68 -2.99 1.57
CA ARG A 30 -19.91 -3.39 2.75
C ARG A 30 -20.56 -4.54 3.50
N VAL A 31 -21.89 -4.52 3.64
CA VAL A 31 -22.64 -5.62 4.29
C VAL A 31 -22.52 -6.90 3.46
N ALA A 32 -22.75 -6.82 2.15
CA ALA A 32 -22.60 -7.95 1.23
C ALA A 32 -21.18 -8.52 1.25
N ASP A 33 -20.16 -7.66 1.20
CA ASP A 33 -18.75 -8.05 1.27
C ASP A 33 -18.40 -8.76 2.58
N ASN A 34 -18.92 -8.28 3.72
CA ASN A 34 -18.69 -8.93 5.01
C ASN A 34 -19.35 -10.31 5.06
N ALA A 35 -20.58 -10.45 4.57
CA ALA A 35 -21.26 -11.75 4.47
C ALA A 35 -20.46 -12.73 3.61
N LEU A 36 -19.93 -12.28 2.46
CA LEU A 36 -19.10 -13.12 1.59
C LEU A 36 -17.79 -13.55 2.27
N ARG A 37 -17.16 -12.68 3.07
CA ARG A 37 -15.95 -13.05 3.84
C ARG A 37 -16.25 -14.12 4.89
N ILE A 38 -17.38 -14.02 5.57
CA ILE A 38 -17.82 -15.00 6.58
C ILE A 38 -18.03 -16.37 5.91
N ILE A 39 -18.75 -16.40 4.78
CA ILE A 39 -19.02 -17.64 4.04
C ILE A 39 -17.73 -18.25 3.49
N ALA A 40 -16.84 -17.43 2.93
CA ALA A 40 -15.53 -17.86 2.47
C ALA A 40 -14.59 -18.30 3.60
N ASN A 41 -14.90 -17.97 4.86
CA ASN A 41 -14.01 -18.11 6.01
C ASN A 41 -12.62 -17.48 5.76
N VAL A 42 -12.62 -16.23 5.29
CA VAL A 42 -11.39 -15.48 4.97
C VAL A 42 -11.33 -14.14 5.70
N GLY A 43 -10.11 -13.73 6.07
CA GLY A 43 -9.87 -12.46 6.75
C GLY A 43 -10.04 -11.22 5.86
N LYS A 44 -9.84 -10.03 6.46
CA LYS A 44 -9.95 -8.72 5.78
C LYS A 44 -8.88 -8.48 4.70
N SER A 45 -7.76 -9.21 4.76
CA SER A 45 -6.65 -9.12 3.79
C SER A 45 -6.99 -9.75 2.43
N ALA A 46 -8.04 -10.57 2.37
CA ALA A 46 -8.44 -11.24 1.14
C ALA A 46 -8.97 -10.24 0.10
N PRO A 47 -8.54 -10.35 -1.18
CA PRO A 47 -8.96 -9.46 -2.25
C PRO A 47 -10.44 -9.67 -2.58
N MET A 48 -11.26 -8.67 -2.27
CA MET A 48 -12.72 -8.79 -2.37
C MET A 48 -13.21 -9.06 -3.79
N HIS A 49 -12.55 -8.46 -4.80
CA HIS A 49 -12.88 -8.72 -6.20
C HIS A 49 -12.82 -10.23 -6.51
N ARG A 50 -11.78 -10.93 -6.04
CA ARG A 50 -11.63 -12.37 -6.25
C ARG A 50 -12.68 -13.18 -5.49
N ILE A 51 -12.96 -12.82 -4.24
CA ILE A 51 -14.02 -13.50 -3.46
C ILE A 51 -15.35 -13.41 -4.20
N ARG A 52 -15.71 -12.23 -4.70
CA ARG A 52 -16.95 -12.03 -5.47
C ARG A 52 -16.99 -12.87 -6.74
N GLN A 53 -15.90 -12.92 -7.51
CA GLN A 53 -15.79 -13.77 -8.71
C GLN A 53 -15.97 -15.24 -8.37
N GLU A 54 -15.23 -15.76 -7.39
CA GLU A 54 -15.32 -17.16 -6.95
C GLU A 54 -16.72 -17.52 -6.47
N MET A 55 -17.35 -16.61 -5.72
CA MET A 55 -18.72 -16.77 -5.24
C MET A 55 -19.77 -16.58 -6.34
N GLY A 56 -19.38 -16.15 -7.55
CA GLY A 56 -20.30 -15.79 -8.64
C GLY A 56 -21.28 -14.68 -8.26
N VAL A 57 -20.82 -13.70 -7.47
CA VAL A 57 -21.62 -12.57 -6.97
C VAL A 57 -21.16 -11.28 -7.63
N THR A 58 -22.08 -10.60 -8.32
CA THR A 58 -21.82 -9.26 -8.86
C THR A 58 -21.85 -8.20 -7.75
N THR A 59 -21.19 -7.06 -7.97
CA THR A 59 -21.27 -5.95 -7.02
C THR A 59 -22.69 -5.37 -6.98
N ILE A 60 -23.07 -4.84 -5.82
CA ILE A 60 -24.34 -4.13 -5.61
C ILE A 60 -24.45 -2.97 -6.61
N SER A 61 -23.35 -2.26 -6.87
CA SER A 61 -23.33 -1.19 -7.87
C SER A 61 -23.63 -1.68 -9.28
N THR A 62 -23.09 -2.84 -9.68
CA THR A 62 -23.39 -3.42 -10.99
C THR A 62 -24.85 -3.87 -11.05
N ARG A 63 -25.36 -4.53 -10.01
CA ARG A 63 -26.75 -4.99 -9.97
C ARG A 63 -27.75 -3.83 -9.97
N ALA A 64 -27.53 -2.79 -9.17
CA ALA A 64 -28.38 -1.60 -9.18
C ALA A 64 -28.31 -0.85 -10.52
N SER A 65 -27.14 -0.82 -11.18
CA SER A 65 -27.00 -0.19 -12.51
C SER A 65 -27.75 -0.97 -13.59
N ASP A 66 -27.73 -2.31 -13.54
CA ASP A 66 -28.53 -3.20 -14.40
C ASP A 66 -30.04 -2.97 -14.20
N LEU A 67 -30.50 -2.85 -12.94
CA LEU A 67 -31.89 -2.50 -12.63
C LEU A 67 -32.27 -1.13 -13.20
N ARG A 68 -31.39 -0.13 -13.11
CA ARG A 68 -31.61 1.20 -13.68
C ARG A 68 -31.63 1.21 -15.20
N GLU A 69 -30.77 0.45 -15.86
CA GLU A 69 -30.81 0.27 -17.32
C GLU A 69 -32.13 -0.38 -17.76
N ARG A 70 -32.55 -1.44 -17.06
CA ARG A 70 -33.84 -2.11 -17.28
C ARG A 70 -35.01 -1.16 -17.08
N ALA A 71 -35.00 -0.38 -16.00
CA ALA A 71 -36.02 0.61 -15.70
C ALA A 71 -36.11 1.67 -16.80
N TYR A 72 -34.97 2.18 -17.26
CA TYR A 72 -34.92 3.15 -18.36
C TYR A 72 -35.57 2.60 -19.64
N SER A 73 -35.34 1.32 -19.97
CA SER A 73 -35.99 0.68 -21.11
C SER A 73 -37.46 0.30 -20.91
N LYS A 74 -37.92 0.16 -19.66
CA LYS A 74 -39.27 -0.35 -19.33
C LYS A 74 -40.25 0.77 -19.01
N TYR A 75 -39.83 1.78 -18.25
CA TYR A 75 -40.73 2.84 -17.77
C TYR A 75 -41.47 3.58 -18.89
N PRO A 76 -40.87 3.89 -20.06
CA PRO A 76 -41.60 4.52 -21.17
C PRO A 76 -42.74 3.67 -21.75
N THR A 77 -42.69 2.34 -21.58
CA THR A 77 -43.70 1.41 -22.14
C THR A 77 -44.81 1.09 -21.15
N LEU A 78 -44.74 1.59 -19.90
CA LEU A 78 -45.78 1.35 -18.90
C LEU A 78 -46.97 2.31 -19.11
N ARG A 79 -48.15 1.86 -18.69
CA ARG A 79 -49.40 2.65 -18.68
C ARG A 79 -49.59 3.46 -17.39
N THR A 80 -48.56 3.58 -16.57
CA THR A 80 -48.59 4.26 -15.27
C THR A 80 -47.96 5.66 -15.39
N TRP A 81 -48.23 6.54 -14.42
CA TRP A 81 -47.70 7.91 -14.36
C TRP A 81 -46.17 8.01 -14.47
N ILE A 82 -45.43 6.92 -14.17
CA ILE A 82 -43.97 6.89 -14.35
C ILE A 82 -43.55 7.04 -15.82
N SER A 83 -44.40 6.61 -16.75
CA SER A 83 -44.19 6.76 -18.20
C SER A 83 -44.21 8.23 -18.58
N ASP A 84 -45.17 8.97 -18.04
CA ASP A 84 -45.35 10.41 -18.27
C ASP A 84 -44.22 11.22 -17.65
N LEU A 85 -43.59 10.75 -16.57
CA LEU A 85 -42.40 11.38 -16.00
C LEU A 85 -41.11 11.13 -16.79
N VAL A 86 -41.02 10.02 -17.53
CA VAL A 86 -39.80 9.63 -18.24
C VAL A 86 -39.79 10.12 -19.70
N LYS A 87 -40.96 10.24 -20.34
CA LYS A 87 -41.10 10.66 -21.74
C LYS A 87 -40.65 12.11 -22.03
N PRO A 88 -41.06 13.14 -21.26
CA PRO A 88 -40.57 14.50 -21.43
C PRO A 88 -39.45 14.82 -20.44
N PRO A 89 -38.20 15.08 -20.88
CA PRO A 89 -37.20 15.63 -19.99
C PRO A 89 -37.60 17.06 -19.58
N ILE A 90 -37.72 17.31 -18.27
CA ILE A 90 -38.00 18.65 -17.72
C ILE A 90 -36.92 19.63 -18.23
N ARG A 91 -37.33 20.60 -19.06
CA ARG A 91 -36.42 21.52 -19.77
C ARG A 91 -35.63 22.46 -18.83
N SER A 92 -36.14 22.73 -17.63
CA SER A 92 -35.51 23.63 -16.65
C SER A 92 -34.32 23.00 -15.90
N GLN A 93 -34.13 21.68 -15.96
CA GLN A 93 -33.07 20.99 -15.21
C GLN A 93 -31.98 20.44 -16.13
N THR A 94 -30.73 20.83 -15.84
CA THR A 94 -29.54 20.35 -16.57
C THR A 94 -29.18 18.89 -16.25
N SER A 95 -29.79 18.28 -15.23
CA SER A 95 -29.54 16.88 -14.83
C SER A 95 -30.75 16.21 -14.18
N THR A 96 -31.48 15.43 -14.97
CA THR A 96 -32.61 14.58 -14.56
C THR A 96 -32.21 13.11 -14.45
N TRP A 97 -33.07 12.27 -13.84
CA TRP A 97 -32.85 10.82 -13.78
C TRP A 97 -32.68 10.21 -15.19
N VAL A 98 -33.48 10.63 -16.17
CA VAL A 98 -33.43 10.18 -17.58
C VAL A 98 -32.13 10.63 -18.25
N THR A 99 -31.85 11.94 -18.26
CA THR A 99 -30.66 12.50 -18.93
C THR A 99 -29.36 12.04 -18.27
N GLY A 100 -29.36 11.78 -16.96
CA GLY A 100 -28.23 11.19 -16.24
C GLY A 100 -27.98 9.74 -16.66
N THR A 101 -29.05 8.94 -16.81
CA THR A 101 -28.96 7.54 -17.26
C THR A 101 -28.40 7.45 -18.68
N VAL A 102 -28.93 8.26 -19.61
CA VAL A 102 -28.43 8.30 -21.01
C VAL A 102 -26.97 8.74 -21.08
N ARG A 103 -26.58 9.80 -20.37
CA ARG A 103 -25.19 10.26 -20.33
C ARG A 103 -24.25 9.18 -19.79
N TRP A 104 -24.68 8.48 -18.74
CA TRP A 104 -23.89 7.41 -18.16
C TRP A 104 -23.72 6.25 -19.15
N MET A 105 -24.81 5.79 -19.79
CA MET A 105 -24.76 4.72 -20.79
C MET A 105 -23.89 5.11 -21.99
N LYS A 106 -24.05 6.31 -22.56
CA LYS A 106 -23.20 6.78 -23.67
C LYS A 106 -21.72 6.82 -23.28
N ARG A 107 -21.41 7.25 -22.05
CA ARG A 107 -20.03 7.34 -21.55
C ARG A 107 -19.37 5.97 -21.36
N TYR A 108 -20.12 4.98 -20.85
CA TYR A 108 -19.51 3.73 -20.38
C TYR A 108 -19.87 2.49 -21.21
N CYS A 109 -21.03 2.47 -21.87
CA CYS A 109 -21.52 1.33 -22.64
C CYS A 109 -21.29 1.48 -24.15
N GLN A 110 -20.80 2.65 -24.61
CA GLN A 110 -20.65 3.06 -26.03
C GLN A 110 -21.99 3.14 -26.80
N THR A 111 -22.85 2.13 -26.67
CA THR A 111 -24.21 2.11 -27.22
C THR A 111 -25.27 2.01 -26.11
N VAL A 112 -26.42 2.61 -26.34
CA VAL A 112 -27.58 2.53 -25.45
C VAL A 112 -28.37 1.27 -25.83
N GLY A 113 -28.08 0.16 -25.16
CA GLY A 113 -28.72 -1.14 -25.40
C GLY A 113 -28.81 -1.96 -24.12
N ARG A 114 -29.83 -2.83 -24.02
CA ARG A 114 -30.04 -3.68 -22.83
C ARG A 114 -28.86 -4.63 -22.62
N GLY A 115 -28.43 -4.78 -21.36
CA GLY A 115 -27.39 -5.72 -20.97
C GLY A 115 -25.95 -5.22 -21.21
N ASN A 116 -25.77 -4.00 -21.71
CA ASN A 116 -24.45 -3.41 -21.93
C ASN A 116 -23.84 -2.90 -20.62
N THR A 117 -24.66 -2.44 -19.68
CA THR A 117 -24.21 -1.90 -18.39
C THR A 117 -23.40 -2.92 -17.58
N VAL A 118 -23.87 -4.16 -17.49
CA VAL A 118 -23.17 -5.23 -16.75
C VAL A 118 -21.83 -5.54 -17.41
N LYS A 119 -21.79 -5.67 -18.75
CA LYS A 119 -20.57 -5.95 -19.50
C LYS A 119 -19.53 -4.84 -19.33
N ALA A 120 -19.94 -3.59 -19.46
CA ALA A 120 -19.07 -2.42 -19.30
C ALA A 120 -18.46 -2.34 -17.90
N LEU A 121 -19.28 -2.54 -16.85
CA LEU A 121 -18.80 -2.52 -15.48
C LEU A 121 -17.88 -3.70 -15.18
N GLN A 122 -18.21 -4.90 -15.65
CA GLN A 122 -17.39 -6.09 -15.46
C GLN A 122 -16.02 -5.93 -16.13
N HIS A 123 -15.99 -5.44 -17.38
CA HIS A 123 -14.74 -5.13 -18.08
C HIS A 123 -13.88 -4.15 -17.29
N ARG A 124 -14.49 -3.07 -16.77
CA ARG A 124 -13.80 -2.07 -15.96
C ARG A 124 -13.19 -2.66 -14.68
N TYR A 125 -13.90 -3.56 -14.00
CA TYR A 125 -13.36 -4.25 -12.82
C TYR A 125 -12.18 -5.16 -13.21
N THR A 126 -12.31 -5.92 -14.29
CA THR A 126 -11.24 -6.81 -14.78
C THR A 126 -9.98 -6.05 -15.20
N VAL A 127 -10.10 -4.92 -15.89
CA VAL A 127 -8.96 -4.09 -16.32
C VAL A 127 -8.27 -3.41 -15.13
N ASN A 128 -9.06 -2.97 -14.16
CA ASN A 128 -8.52 -2.30 -12.97
C ASN A 128 -7.92 -3.28 -11.94
N ASP A 129 -8.20 -4.58 -12.05
CA ASP A 129 -7.68 -5.59 -11.14
C ASP A 129 -6.20 -5.90 -11.43
N LYS A 130 -5.34 -5.35 -10.56
CA LYS A 130 -3.88 -5.56 -10.57
C LYS A 130 -3.42 -6.48 -9.43
N THR A 131 -4.32 -7.26 -8.85
CA THR A 131 -3.96 -8.12 -7.72
C THR A 131 -3.09 -9.30 -8.16
N LYS A 132 -2.16 -9.70 -7.29
CA LYS A 132 -1.27 -10.85 -7.54
C LYS A 132 -2.05 -12.15 -7.76
N ILE A 133 -3.20 -12.32 -7.11
CA ILE A 133 -4.04 -13.49 -7.30
C ILE A 133 -4.62 -13.54 -8.71
N SER A 134 -5.10 -12.42 -9.25
CA SER A 134 -5.66 -12.40 -10.60
C SER A 134 -4.60 -12.64 -11.67
N ALA A 135 -3.37 -12.15 -11.46
CA ALA A 135 -2.23 -12.52 -12.29
C ALA A 135 -1.91 -14.03 -12.21
N TRP A 136 -1.93 -14.61 -11.01
CA TRP A 136 -1.70 -16.03 -10.78
C TRP A 136 -2.79 -16.90 -11.44
N ILE A 137 -4.07 -16.55 -11.30
CA ILE A 137 -5.21 -17.22 -11.96
C ILE A 137 -5.02 -17.25 -13.48
N LYS A 138 -4.65 -16.11 -14.10
CA LYS A 138 -4.39 -16.01 -15.54
C LYS A 138 -3.21 -16.87 -15.97
N ALA A 139 -2.11 -16.85 -15.23
CA ALA A 139 -0.92 -17.65 -15.52
C ALA A 139 -1.19 -19.17 -15.47
N HIS A 140 -2.20 -19.58 -14.72
CA HIS A 140 -2.60 -20.98 -14.51
C HIS A 140 -3.85 -21.38 -15.31
N ASN A 141 -4.38 -20.52 -16.19
CA ASN A 141 -5.59 -20.78 -16.98
C ASN A 141 -6.80 -21.27 -16.13
N MET A 142 -6.95 -20.74 -14.92
CA MET A 142 -8.09 -21.09 -14.06
C MET A 142 -9.35 -20.33 -14.46
N ARG A 143 -10.51 -20.97 -14.28
CA ARG A 143 -11.83 -20.33 -14.41
C ARG A 143 -12.02 -19.24 -13.35
N ASP A 144 -12.89 -18.28 -13.63
CA ASP A 144 -13.25 -17.22 -12.68
C ASP A 144 -14.04 -17.75 -11.47
N THR A 145 -14.86 -18.78 -11.69
CA THR A 145 -15.66 -19.47 -10.66
C THR A 145 -15.15 -20.90 -10.45
N GLY A 146 -14.97 -21.31 -9.19
CA GLY A 146 -14.68 -22.69 -8.80
C GLY A 146 -15.95 -23.48 -8.50
N SER A 147 -15.86 -24.82 -8.58
CA SER A 147 -16.98 -25.70 -8.23
C SER A 147 -16.94 -26.19 -6.78
N TRP A 148 -15.90 -25.81 -6.01
CA TRP A 148 -15.68 -26.24 -4.63
C TRP A 148 -16.87 -26.02 -3.67
N MET A 149 -17.69 -24.98 -3.85
CA MET A 149 -18.89 -24.78 -3.01
C MET A 149 -20.00 -25.78 -3.32
N ASP A 150 -20.26 -26.03 -4.60
CA ASP A 150 -21.25 -27.02 -5.02
C ASP A 150 -20.79 -28.42 -4.61
N LEU A 151 -19.48 -28.69 -4.73
CA LEU A 151 -18.83 -29.89 -4.21
C LEU A 151 -19.01 -30.04 -2.70
N GLN A 152 -18.88 -28.96 -1.91
CA GLN A 152 -19.06 -29.02 -0.46
C GLN A 152 -20.47 -29.43 -0.06
N MET A 153 -21.48 -28.99 -0.82
CA MET A 153 -22.88 -29.39 -0.57
C MET A 153 -23.10 -30.87 -0.90
N ARG A 154 -22.44 -31.40 -1.95
CA ARG A 154 -22.58 -32.82 -2.34
C ARG A 154 -21.70 -33.77 -1.52
N ARG A 155 -20.57 -33.28 -0.98
CA ARG A 155 -19.56 -34.08 -0.26
C ARG A 155 -19.15 -33.39 1.05
N PRO A 156 -20.01 -33.42 2.09
CA PRO A 156 -19.73 -32.80 3.38
C PRO A 156 -18.54 -33.43 4.11
N ASP A 157 -18.25 -34.71 3.84
CA ASP A 157 -17.13 -35.49 4.39
C ASP A 157 -15.76 -34.85 4.16
N ILE A 158 -15.59 -34.18 3.02
CA ILE A 158 -14.34 -33.50 2.63
C ILE A 158 -14.50 -31.98 2.56
N LYS A 159 -15.53 -31.44 3.24
CA LYS A 159 -15.87 -30.01 3.20
C LYS A 159 -14.69 -29.10 3.49
N LEU A 160 -13.84 -29.49 4.44
CA LEU A 160 -12.70 -28.70 4.89
C LEU A 160 -11.58 -28.65 3.84
N GLY A 161 -11.29 -29.79 3.19
CA GLY A 161 -10.35 -29.84 2.06
C GLY A 161 -10.83 -29.00 0.87
N LEU A 162 -12.11 -29.09 0.51
CA LEU A 162 -12.71 -28.24 -0.53
C LEU A 162 -12.70 -26.75 -0.15
N GLN A 163 -12.85 -26.43 1.14
CA GLN A 163 -12.72 -25.05 1.61
C GLN A 163 -11.30 -24.52 1.43
N ASP A 164 -10.30 -25.37 1.69
CA ASP A 164 -8.90 -25.02 1.50
C ASP A 164 -8.58 -24.89 -0.01
N THR A 165 -9.17 -25.70 -0.90
CA THR A 165 -9.15 -25.48 -2.36
C THR A 165 -9.72 -24.10 -2.74
N GLY A 166 -10.88 -23.73 -2.18
CA GLY A 166 -11.45 -22.39 -2.34
C GLY A 166 -10.52 -21.29 -1.87
N LYS A 167 -9.85 -21.47 -0.72
CA LYS A 167 -8.85 -20.51 -0.22
C LYS A 167 -7.63 -20.39 -1.14
N ILE A 168 -7.18 -21.47 -1.78
CA ILE A 168 -6.10 -21.41 -2.77
C ILE A 168 -6.53 -20.53 -3.94
N ARG A 169 -7.69 -20.81 -4.53
CA ARG A 169 -8.26 -20.04 -5.65
C ARG A 169 -8.53 -18.56 -5.31
N MET A 170 -8.84 -18.27 -4.05
CA MET A 170 -9.00 -16.89 -3.54
C MET A 170 -7.69 -16.21 -3.13
N GLY A 171 -6.54 -16.90 -3.18
CA GLY A 171 -5.24 -16.36 -2.75
C GLY A 171 -5.11 -16.19 -1.23
N CYS A 172 -5.93 -16.90 -0.48
CA CYS A 172 -6.05 -16.82 0.98
C CYS A 172 -5.44 -18.03 1.72
N TYR A 173 -4.99 -19.05 0.99
CA TYR A 173 -4.33 -20.21 1.61
C TYR A 173 -2.92 -19.85 2.10
N TRP A 174 -2.61 -20.28 3.32
CA TRP A 174 -1.32 -20.03 3.98
C TRP A 174 -0.36 -21.19 3.74
N THR A 175 0.53 -21.04 2.75
CA THR A 175 1.69 -21.93 2.60
C THR A 175 2.78 -21.58 3.61
N ALA A 176 3.66 -22.52 3.95
CA ALA A 176 4.80 -22.28 4.85
C ALA A 176 5.69 -21.16 4.31
N HIS A 177 5.89 -21.10 2.98
CA HIS A 177 6.60 -19.98 2.36
C HIS A 177 5.95 -18.62 2.69
N ARG A 178 4.61 -18.53 2.63
CA ARG A 178 3.88 -17.29 3.00
C ARG A 178 3.96 -17.01 4.51
N LEU A 179 3.88 -18.04 5.35
CA LEU A 179 4.02 -17.91 6.80
C LEU A 179 5.43 -17.43 7.19
N ALA A 180 6.47 -17.95 6.54
CA ALA A 180 7.85 -17.55 6.78
C ALA A 180 8.13 -16.11 6.33
N LYS A 181 7.60 -15.72 5.16
CA LYS A 181 7.63 -14.32 4.71
C LYS A 181 6.85 -13.37 5.63
N ALA A 182 5.80 -13.86 6.28
CA ALA A 182 5.05 -13.10 7.28
C ALA A 182 5.72 -13.09 8.66
N GLY A 183 6.83 -13.81 8.86
CA GLY A 183 7.53 -13.92 10.14
C GLY A 183 6.81 -14.77 11.19
N LEU A 184 5.86 -15.62 10.79
CA LEU A 184 5.09 -16.49 11.71
C LEU A 184 5.81 -17.82 12.01
N ILE A 185 6.70 -18.25 11.12
CA ILE A 185 7.57 -19.42 11.27
C ILE A 185 9.01 -19.03 10.88
N PRO A 186 10.04 -19.82 11.23
CA PRO A 186 11.44 -19.52 10.93
C PRO A 186 11.71 -19.13 9.47
N LYS A 187 12.56 -18.13 9.26
CA LYS A 187 12.92 -17.61 7.92
C LYS A 187 13.56 -18.64 7.01
N MET A 188 14.17 -19.71 7.55
CA MET A 188 14.71 -20.81 6.75
C MET A 188 13.65 -21.44 5.82
N TYR A 189 12.37 -21.39 6.21
CA TYR A 189 11.28 -21.94 5.39
C TYR A 189 10.83 -21.01 4.24
N ILE A 190 11.53 -19.88 4.03
CA ILE A 190 11.41 -19.09 2.80
C ILE A 190 12.02 -19.86 1.63
N GLU A 191 13.06 -20.67 1.87
CA GLU A 191 13.80 -21.41 0.86
C GLU A 191 13.68 -22.94 1.02
N ARG A 192 13.22 -23.40 2.19
CA ARG A 192 13.10 -24.81 2.53
C ARG A 192 11.66 -25.22 2.84
N CYS A 193 11.29 -26.46 2.51
CA CYS A 193 9.98 -27.01 2.84
C CYS A 193 10.03 -27.68 4.23
N PRO A 194 9.16 -27.31 5.20
CA PRO A 194 9.14 -27.95 6.50
C PRO A 194 8.58 -29.39 6.49
N PHE A 195 7.99 -29.84 5.38
CA PHE A 195 7.34 -31.14 5.28
C PHE A 195 8.22 -32.22 4.66
N CYS A 196 8.89 -31.89 3.55
CA CYS A 196 9.75 -32.83 2.84
C CYS A 196 11.25 -32.55 3.04
N ASN A 197 11.60 -31.49 3.80
CA ASN A 197 12.98 -31.09 4.10
C ASN A 197 13.88 -30.77 2.90
N LYS A 198 13.33 -30.70 1.67
CA LYS A 198 14.07 -30.26 0.49
C LYS A 198 14.32 -28.74 0.51
N ASN A 199 15.42 -28.32 -0.11
CA ASN A 199 15.80 -26.91 -0.32
C ASN A 199 14.94 -26.24 -1.41
N THR A 200 13.62 -26.41 -1.29
CA THR A 200 12.61 -25.78 -2.13
C THR A 200 11.50 -25.26 -1.22
N PRO A 201 10.97 -24.04 -1.42
CA PRO A 201 9.87 -23.53 -0.60
C PRO A 201 8.59 -24.36 -0.73
N GLU A 202 7.79 -24.44 0.34
CA GLU A 202 6.41 -24.95 0.20
C GLU A 202 5.54 -23.89 -0.50
N THR A 203 5.42 -24.01 -1.82
CA THR A 203 4.42 -23.29 -2.64
C THR A 203 3.20 -24.18 -2.92
N ILE A 204 2.19 -23.65 -3.61
CA ILE A 204 1.01 -24.44 -4.01
C ILE A 204 1.42 -25.53 -5.00
N GLU A 205 2.25 -25.16 -5.96
CA GLU A 205 2.84 -26.04 -6.97
C GLU A 205 3.62 -27.17 -6.29
N HIS A 206 4.52 -26.82 -5.36
CA HIS A 206 5.28 -27.82 -4.59
C HIS A 206 4.35 -28.75 -3.79
N MET A 207 3.36 -28.20 -3.09
CA MET A 207 2.44 -28.97 -2.24
C MET A 207 1.59 -29.96 -3.06
N LEU A 208 1.00 -29.50 -4.17
CA LEU A 208 0.09 -30.29 -5.00
C LEU A 208 0.81 -31.31 -5.89
N ILE A 209 2.07 -31.06 -6.24
CA ILE A 209 2.74 -31.81 -7.32
C ILE A 209 4.01 -32.53 -6.82
N GLU A 210 4.87 -31.88 -6.05
CA GLU A 210 6.27 -32.32 -5.89
C GLU A 210 6.64 -32.78 -4.46
N CYS A 211 5.87 -32.36 -3.45
CA CYS A 211 6.26 -32.51 -2.06
C CYS A 211 6.23 -33.98 -1.66
N PHE A 212 7.40 -34.59 -1.44
CA PHE A 212 7.55 -36.02 -1.16
C PHE A 212 6.73 -36.50 0.04
N ARG A 213 6.59 -35.65 1.08
CA ARG A 213 5.80 -35.95 2.28
C ARG A 213 4.34 -36.31 1.96
N TRP A 214 3.79 -35.77 0.88
CA TRP A 214 2.40 -35.97 0.50
C TRP A 214 2.23 -36.98 -0.64
N ASN A 215 3.29 -37.71 -1.04
CA ASN A 215 3.22 -38.70 -2.13
C ASN A 215 2.12 -39.73 -1.88
N SER A 216 2.15 -40.43 -0.74
CA SER A 216 1.18 -41.49 -0.41
C SER A 216 -0.27 -41.01 -0.53
N ILE A 217 -0.59 -39.84 0.04
CA ILE A 217 -1.94 -39.26 -0.05
C ILE A 217 -2.29 -38.88 -1.49
N ARG A 218 -1.35 -38.34 -2.29
CA ARG A 218 -1.60 -38.08 -3.72
C ARG A 218 -1.88 -39.35 -4.53
N HIS A 219 -1.20 -40.45 -4.20
CA HIS A 219 -1.43 -41.75 -4.83
C HIS A 219 -2.83 -42.29 -4.48
N GLU A 220 -3.23 -42.20 -3.22
CA GLU A 220 -4.52 -42.69 -2.72
C GLU A 220 -5.72 -41.89 -3.27
N THR A 221 -5.62 -40.56 -3.33
CA THR A 221 -6.71 -39.70 -3.83
C THR A 221 -6.76 -39.62 -5.36
N THR A 222 -6.33 -40.67 -6.07
CA THR A 222 -6.40 -40.81 -7.54
C THR A 222 -5.91 -39.60 -8.36
N ILE A 223 -5.01 -38.77 -7.80
CA ILE A 223 -4.29 -37.73 -8.53
C ILE A 223 -3.33 -38.36 -9.57
N PHE A 224 -3.24 -39.71 -9.61
CA PHE A 224 -2.38 -40.51 -10.47
C PHE A 224 -2.85 -40.79 -11.91
N ASN A 225 -3.84 -40.08 -12.46
CA ASN A 225 -3.92 -39.94 -13.93
C ASN A 225 -2.97 -38.85 -14.47
N ILE A 226 -2.13 -38.31 -13.59
CA ILE A 226 -1.03 -37.39 -13.90
C ILE A 226 0.07 -37.95 -14.82
N PRO A 227 0.36 -39.27 -14.95
CA PRO A 227 1.32 -39.75 -15.96
C PRO A 227 0.95 -39.32 -17.37
N ARG A 228 -0.35 -39.20 -17.73
CA ARG A 228 -0.78 -38.64 -19.02
C ARG A 228 -0.59 -37.11 -19.13
N LEU A 229 -0.58 -36.38 -18.01
CA LEU A 229 -0.32 -34.94 -17.96
C LEU A 229 1.18 -34.60 -17.92
N TYR A 230 2.01 -35.47 -17.33
CA TYR A 230 3.46 -35.36 -17.39
C TYR A 230 4.03 -35.86 -18.71
N ARG A 231 3.43 -36.87 -19.35
CA ARG A 231 3.94 -37.40 -20.63
C ARG A 231 3.95 -36.34 -21.74
N THR A 232 3.09 -35.32 -21.69
CA THR A 232 3.17 -34.15 -22.62
C THR A 232 4.23 -33.11 -22.23
N VAL A 233 4.74 -33.14 -20.99
CA VAL A 233 5.79 -32.23 -20.49
C VAL A 233 7.16 -32.88 -20.57
N THR A 234 7.24 -34.21 -20.62
CA THR A 234 8.49 -34.99 -20.63
C THR A 234 8.85 -35.58 -22.01
N ILE A 235 8.12 -35.28 -23.09
CA ILE A 235 8.52 -35.71 -24.45
C ILE A 235 9.55 -34.77 -25.09
N ASP A 236 9.66 -33.51 -24.67
CA ASP A 236 10.82 -32.72 -25.05
C ASP A 236 11.85 -32.77 -23.94
N GLN A 237 12.97 -33.45 -24.22
CA GLN A 237 14.29 -33.21 -23.63
C GLN A 237 14.77 -31.78 -23.93
N SER A 238 13.89 -30.77 -23.83
CA SER A 238 14.27 -29.37 -23.97
C SER A 238 14.87 -28.90 -22.66
N THR A 239 16.07 -28.35 -22.74
CA THR A 239 16.78 -27.61 -21.69
C THR A 239 16.06 -26.32 -21.26
N ASN A 240 14.79 -26.13 -21.66
CA ASN A 240 14.04 -24.90 -21.49
C ASN A 240 13.18 -24.92 -20.23
N ASN A 241 13.71 -24.33 -19.15
CA ASN A 241 13.00 -24.12 -17.88
C ASN A 241 11.64 -23.42 -18.04
N GLN A 242 11.42 -22.66 -19.11
CA GLN A 242 10.16 -21.95 -19.36
C GLN A 242 9.03 -22.91 -19.74
N ALA A 243 9.29 -23.92 -20.58
CA ALA A 243 8.30 -24.91 -21.00
C ALA A 243 7.85 -25.79 -19.82
N LEU A 244 8.79 -26.20 -18.97
CA LEU A 244 8.51 -26.96 -17.74
C LEU A 244 7.63 -26.15 -16.76
N ASN A 245 7.92 -24.86 -16.58
CA ASN A 245 7.12 -23.99 -15.73
C ASN A 245 5.71 -23.74 -16.30
N GLN A 246 5.57 -23.64 -17.63
CA GLN A 246 4.26 -23.58 -18.27
C GLN A 246 3.46 -24.88 -18.07
N GLY A 247 4.10 -26.04 -18.24
CA GLY A 247 3.50 -27.35 -17.97
C GLY A 247 3.00 -27.48 -16.53
N ARG A 248 3.82 -27.09 -15.55
CA ARG A 248 3.44 -27.04 -14.13
C ARG A 248 2.20 -26.17 -13.88
N ASN A 249 2.17 -24.95 -14.44
CA ASN A 249 1.05 -24.04 -14.27
C ASN A 249 -0.26 -24.61 -14.85
N ILE A 250 -0.19 -25.29 -15.99
CA ILE A 250 -1.35 -25.94 -16.60
C ILE A 250 -1.88 -27.08 -15.71
N VAL A 251 -1.00 -27.89 -15.12
CA VAL A 251 -1.40 -28.99 -14.22
C VAL A 251 -2.07 -28.44 -12.97
N VAL A 252 -1.46 -27.46 -12.29
CA VAL A 252 -2.07 -26.81 -11.12
C VAL A 252 -3.40 -26.17 -11.48
N GLY A 253 -3.48 -25.49 -12.64
CA GLY A 253 -4.72 -24.96 -13.18
C GLY A 253 -5.81 -26.01 -13.30
N LYS A 254 -5.52 -27.15 -13.94
CA LYS A 254 -6.45 -28.26 -14.13
C LYS A 254 -6.90 -28.88 -12.79
N LEU A 255 -5.99 -29.07 -11.83
CA LEU A 255 -6.30 -29.60 -10.50
C LEU A 255 -7.26 -28.68 -9.74
N LEU A 256 -7.05 -27.37 -9.87
CA LEU A 256 -7.86 -26.38 -9.19
C LEU A 256 -9.13 -26.02 -9.98
N GLY A 257 -9.49 -26.70 -11.07
CA GLY A 257 -10.74 -26.45 -11.80
C GLY A 257 -10.62 -25.51 -13.01
N GLY A 258 -9.48 -25.49 -13.69
CA GLY A 258 -9.27 -24.91 -15.01
C GLY A 258 -9.55 -25.92 -16.14
N GLU A 259 -10.06 -25.43 -17.27
CA GLU A 259 -10.26 -26.23 -18.49
C GLU A 259 -9.08 -26.00 -19.46
N SER A 260 -8.64 -27.05 -20.16
CA SER A 260 -7.78 -26.87 -21.35
C SER A 260 -8.60 -26.20 -22.45
N LYS A 261 -8.00 -25.25 -23.17
CA LYS A 261 -8.69 -24.46 -24.22
C LYS A 261 -9.24 -25.30 -25.39
N GLU A 262 -8.84 -26.57 -25.52
CA GLU A 262 -9.16 -27.44 -26.66
C GLU A 262 -10.51 -28.18 -26.57
N THR A 263 -11.23 -28.17 -25.45
CA THR A 263 -12.39 -29.06 -25.25
C THR A 263 -13.76 -28.37 -25.25
N ARG A 264 -13.95 -27.31 -26.05
CA ARG A 264 -15.22 -26.55 -26.05
C ARG A 264 -16.41 -27.18 -26.82
N PRO A 265 -16.26 -28.09 -27.81
CA PRO A 265 -17.45 -28.72 -28.41
C PRO A 265 -17.74 -30.16 -27.97
N LEU A 266 -16.75 -30.94 -27.51
CA LEU A 266 -16.89 -32.41 -27.39
C LEU A 266 -17.49 -32.92 -26.07
N LEU A 267 -17.72 -32.05 -25.09
CA LEU A 267 -18.26 -32.44 -23.77
C LEU A 267 -19.79 -32.62 -23.75
N ALA A 268 -20.49 -32.21 -24.80
CA ALA A 268 -21.94 -32.42 -24.89
C ALA A 268 -22.31 -33.86 -25.34
N GLN A 269 -21.36 -34.64 -25.88
CA GLN A 269 -21.65 -35.93 -26.52
C GLN A 269 -21.02 -37.15 -25.85
N SER A 270 -20.15 -37.02 -24.84
CA SER A 270 -19.57 -38.18 -24.16
C SER A 270 -20.09 -38.32 -22.72
N ARG A 271 -20.91 -39.35 -22.50
CA ARG A 271 -21.34 -39.81 -21.17
C ARG A 271 -20.17 -40.38 -20.33
N ASP A 272 -19.03 -40.64 -20.94
CA ASP A 272 -17.79 -41.08 -20.28
C ASP A 272 -16.60 -40.18 -20.66
N ARG A 273 -16.09 -39.39 -19.69
CA ARG A 273 -14.67 -38.97 -19.51
C ARG A 273 -14.51 -37.81 -18.50
N TYR A 274 -14.04 -38.12 -17.29
CA TYR A 274 -13.29 -37.25 -16.34
C TYR A 274 -13.52 -35.72 -16.43
N SER A 275 -14.67 -35.25 -15.90
CA SER A 275 -15.06 -33.83 -15.82
C SER A 275 -14.09 -32.98 -14.97
N PRO A 276 -13.91 -31.67 -15.25
CA PRO A 276 -13.17 -30.73 -14.38
C PRO A 276 -13.62 -30.77 -12.91
N TYR A 277 -14.88 -31.13 -12.68
CA TYR A 277 -15.47 -31.37 -11.37
C TYR A 277 -14.74 -32.47 -10.57
N MET A 278 -14.37 -33.56 -11.25
CA MET A 278 -13.68 -34.70 -10.61
C MET A 278 -12.26 -34.31 -10.18
N LYS A 279 -11.55 -33.47 -10.93
CA LYS A 279 -10.19 -33.04 -10.55
C LYS A 279 -10.19 -32.10 -9.34
N GLU A 280 -11.14 -31.17 -9.29
CA GLU A 280 -11.31 -30.27 -8.14
C GLU A 280 -11.78 -31.05 -6.90
N LEU A 281 -12.62 -32.07 -7.08
CA LEU A 281 -13.05 -33.01 -6.04
C LEU A 281 -11.87 -33.80 -5.45
N GLU A 282 -11.05 -34.44 -6.29
CA GLU A 282 -9.88 -35.21 -5.85
C GLU A 282 -8.82 -34.31 -5.21
N THR A 283 -8.65 -33.08 -5.71
CA THR A 283 -7.83 -32.06 -5.03
C THR A 283 -8.42 -31.73 -3.65
N GLY A 284 -9.74 -31.63 -3.53
CA GLY A 284 -10.43 -31.48 -2.25
C GLY A 284 -10.14 -32.63 -1.28
N ARG A 285 -10.18 -33.89 -1.75
CA ARG A 285 -9.81 -35.07 -0.93
C ARG A 285 -8.36 -35.00 -0.47
N PHE A 286 -7.44 -34.68 -1.39
CA PHE A 286 -6.01 -34.50 -1.08
C PHE A 286 -5.81 -33.44 0.00
N MET A 287 -6.41 -32.26 -0.19
CA MET A 287 -6.33 -31.15 0.77
C MET A 287 -6.89 -31.55 2.14
N ASN A 288 -7.97 -32.35 2.16
CA ASN A 288 -8.54 -32.87 3.40
C ASN A 288 -7.58 -33.84 4.10
N GLY A 289 -6.97 -34.77 3.36
CA GLY A 289 -6.04 -35.78 3.88
C GLY A 289 -4.76 -35.18 4.48
N ILE A 290 -4.19 -34.15 3.85
CA ILE A 290 -2.97 -33.52 4.38
C ILE A 290 -3.25 -32.57 5.56
N ARG A 291 -4.49 -32.12 5.76
CA ARG A 291 -4.83 -30.96 6.58
C ARG A 291 -4.37 -31.08 8.03
N VAL A 292 -4.69 -32.19 8.68
CA VAL A 292 -4.40 -32.41 10.11
C VAL A 292 -2.88 -32.48 10.33
N VAL A 293 -2.21 -33.37 9.60
CA VAL A 293 -0.75 -33.55 9.69
C VAL A 293 -0.02 -32.24 9.37
N ARG A 294 -0.46 -31.53 8.33
CA ARG A 294 0.12 -30.24 7.94
C ARG A 294 -0.03 -29.21 9.06
N THR A 295 -1.21 -29.11 9.66
CA THR A 295 -1.48 -28.18 10.76
C THR A 295 -0.59 -28.49 11.96
N LEU A 296 -0.49 -29.76 12.37
CA LEU A 296 0.34 -30.18 13.51
C LEU A 296 1.83 -29.85 13.32
N ILE A 297 2.38 -30.10 12.13
CA ILE A 297 3.78 -29.76 11.82
C ILE A 297 3.99 -28.25 11.88
N LEU A 298 3.08 -27.47 11.30
CA LEU A 298 3.17 -26.01 11.32
C LEU A 298 3.01 -25.43 12.73
N ASP A 299 2.18 -26.05 13.57
CA ASP A 299 2.00 -25.65 14.98
C ASP A 299 3.27 -25.88 15.79
N ARG A 300 4.02 -26.97 15.53
CA ARG A 300 5.30 -27.26 16.19
C ARG A 300 6.42 -26.26 15.86
N ILE A 301 6.43 -25.73 14.65
CA ILE A 301 7.48 -24.79 14.19
C ILE A 301 7.08 -23.32 14.34
N LYS A 302 5.86 -23.04 14.83
CA LYS A 302 5.36 -21.69 14.98
C LYS A 302 5.97 -20.98 16.18
N PHE A 303 6.21 -19.69 16.04
CA PHE A 303 6.64 -18.85 17.16
C PHE A 303 5.49 -18.46 18.12
N SER A 304 4.23 -18.72 17.76
CA SER A 304 3.04 -18.37 18.55
C SER A 304 2.00 -19.49 18.52
N PRO A 305 1.32 -19.78 19.65
CA PRO A 305 0.31 -20.83 19.76
C PRO A 305 -1.01 -20.53 19.02
N THR A 306 -1.10 -19.45 18.23
CA THR A 306 -2.34 -19.09 17.53
C THR A 306 -2.70 -20.17 16.47
N PRO A 307 -3.92 -20.75 16.50
CA PRO A 307 -4.32 -21.78 15.55
C PRO A 307 -4.27 -21.25 14.11
N LEU A 308 -3.57 -21.98 13.23
CA LEU A 308 -3.33 -21.57 11.84
C LEU A 308 -4.62 -21.54 11.00
N ASN A 309 -5.58 -22.38 11.40
CA ASN A 309 -6.89 -22.53 10.77
C ASN A 309 -7.93 -21.52 11.28
N ARG A 310 -7.62 -20.81 12.37
CA ARG A 310 -8.37 -19.69 12.93
C ARG A 310 -7.38 -18.62 13.33
N CYS A 311 -6.73 -17.97 12.38
CA CYS A 311 -6.07 -16.70 12.67
C CYS A 311 -7.09 -15.59 12.37
N PRO A 312 -7.89 -15.12 13.34
CA PRO A 312 -8.74 -13.97 13.12
C PRO A 312 -7.93 -12.71 13.42
N VAL A 313 -8.18 -11.68 12.63
CA VAL A 313 -8.46 -10.32 13.11
C VAL A 313 -7.78 -9.91 14.44
N ALA A 314 -6.75 -9.04 14.32
CA ALA A 314 -6.13 -8.22 15.37
C ALA A 314 -4.99 -8.85 16.20
N PHE A 315 -3.78 -8.89 15.63
CA PHE A 315 -2.57 -8.54 16.38
C PHE A 315 -2.12 -7.13 15.97
N TYR A 316 -2.76 -6.13 16.58
CA TYR A 316 -2.13 -4.85 16.83
C TYR A 316 -1.79 -4.84 18.32
N SER A 317 -0.49 -4.80 18.62
CA SER A 317 0.08 -4.62 19.95
C SER A 317 -0.72 -3.58 20.75
N SER A 318 -1.27 -4.04 21.87
CA SER A 318 -1.70 -3.23 23.00
C SER A 318 -0.46 -2.68 23.69
N ASN A 319 -0.06 -1.47 23.33
CA ASN A 319 0.76 -0.64 24.21
C ASN A 319 -0.19 0.34 24.89
N ASN A 320 -0.55 0.04 26.13
CA ASN A 320 -0.99 1.05 27.09
C ASN A 320 0.02 1.06 28.24
N PRO A 321 0.83 2.11 28.42
CA PRO A 321 1.61 2.30 29.63
C PRO A 321 0.74 3.06 30.61
N ASN A 322 0.01 2.35 31.46
CA ASN A 322 -0.50 2.83 32.75
C ASN A 322 -1.40 1.76 33.37
N VAL A 323 -0.79 0.82 34.11
CA VAL A 323 -1.40 0.25 35.32
C VAL A 323 -0.25 0.03 36.29
N LYS A 324 -0.30 0.73 37.42
CA LYS A 324 0.61 0.58 38.55
C LYS A 324 0.46 -0.85 39.11
N ASN A 325 1.58 -1.41 39.53
CA ASN A 325 1.64 -2.59 40.37
C ASN A 325 0.74 -2.41 41.59
N THR A 326 -0.16 -3.37 41.84
CA THR A 326 -0.52 -3.81 43.18
C THR A 326 -0.71 -5.32 43.14
N SER A 327 0.09 -5.98 43.97
CA SER A 327 0.09 -7.39 44.32
C SER A 327 -1.22 -7.84 44.95
N ALA A 328 -1.72 -9.01 44.55
CA ALA A 328 -2.36 -9.96 45.46
C ALA A 328 -2.39 -11.34 44.79
N GLN A 329 -1.68 -12.29 45.40
CA GLN A 329 -1.93 -13.72 45.24
C GLN A 329 -3.33 -14.01 45.81
N ASP A 330 -4.13 -14.85 45.14
CA ASP A 330 -4.51 -16.16 45.70
C ASP A 330 -5.66 -16.85 44.94
N ASN A 331 -5.36 -18.12 44.63
CA ASN A 331 -6.19 -19.31 44.80
C ASN A 331 -7.51 -19.52 44.02
N PHE A 332 -7.43 -20.49 43.11
CA PHE A 332 -8.21 -21.74 43.08
C PHE A 332 -9.75 -21.66 43.15
N LYS A 333 -10.43 -22.06 42.07
CA LYS A 333 -11.00 -23.42 41.93
C LYS A 333 -11.65 -23.63 40.55
N HIS A 334 -11.22 -24.70 39.90
CA HIS A 334 -11.93 -25.39 38.82
C HIS A 334 -13.16 -26.08 39.39
N THR A 335 -14.32 -25.96 38.73
CA THR A 335 -15.30 -27.05 38.63
C THR A 335 -15.99 -27.03 37.26
N ASN A 336 -15.87 -28.17 36.58
CA ASN A 336 -16.67 -28.60 35.43
C ASN A 336 -18.16 -28.57 35.74
N LEU A 337 -19.01 -28.36 34.72
CA LEU A 337 -20.13 -29.27 34.43
C LEU A 337 -20.74 -28.96 33.05
N GLN A 338 -20.49 -29.86 32.10
CA GLN A 338 -21.40 -30.13 30.98
C GLN A 338 -22.39 -31.20 31.46
N LYS A 339 -23.70 -31.01 31.25
CA LYS A 339 -24.65 -31.96 30.62
C LYS A 339 -26.11 -31.61 30.91
N SER A 340 -26.99 -32.19 30.08
CA SER A 340 -28.46 -32.15 29.99
C SER A 340 -29.01 -30.93 29.22
N PHE A 341 -29.51 -31.03 27.97
CA PHE A 341 -30.68 -31.80 27.42
C PHE A 341 -31.89 -31.64 28.35
N SER A 342 -33.13 -31.34 27.97
CA SER A 342 -33.90 -30.89 26.80
C SER A 342 -35.31 -30.59 27.37
N GLU A 343 -36.21 -30.02 26.56
CA GLU A 343 -37.66 -29.93 26.80
C GLU A 343 -38.14 -28.83 27.77
N GLU A 344 -38.73 -27.77 27.22
CA GLU A 344 -40.19 -27.62 27.25
C GLU A 344 -40.63 -26.59 26.20
N GLN A 345 -41.63 -26.98 25.40
CA GLN A 345 -42.32 -26.14 24.45
C GLN A 345 -43.47 -25.38 25.13
N SER A 346 -43.88 -24.30 24.46
CA SER A 346 -45.22 -23.72 24.45
C SER A 346 -45.74 -23.04 25.72
N GLN A 347 -45.77 -21.72 25.69
CA GLN A 347 -47.03 -20.99 25.84
C GLN A 347 -46.99 -19.71 25.00
N SER A 348 -47.94 -19.65 24.07
CA SER A 348 -48.26 -18.52 23.21
C SER A 348 -49.22 -17.56 23.90
N SER A 349 -49.15 -16.31 23.47
CA SER A 349 -50.27 -15.40 23.18
C SER A 349 -50.41 -14.13 24.03
N ASN A 350 -50.66 -13.06 23.28
CA ASN A 350 -51.33 -11.81 23.63
C ASN A 350 -50.52 -10.74 24.38
N PHE A 351 -50.04 -9.75 23.62
CA PHE A 351 -50.54 -8.37 23.76
C PHE A 351 -50.11 -7.53 22.54
N GLU A 352 -51.05 -7.28 21.62
CA GLU A 352 -50.98 -6.15 20.70
C GLU A 352 -51.61 -4.92 21.38
N GLY A 353 -51.02 -3.74 21.17
CA GLY A 353 -51.77 -2.48 21.21
C GLY A 353 -51.19 -1.34 22.04
N LYS A 354 -50.39 -0.51 21.37
CA LYS A 354 -50.31 0.97 21.51
C LYS A 354 -49.84 1.55 22.86
N ASN A 355 -48.63 2.12 22.83
CA ASN A 355 -48.48 3.56 23.07
C ASN A 355 -47.23 4.10 22.40
N GLU A 356 -47.45 5.02 21.46
CA GLU A 356 -46.46 5.95 20.93
C GLU A 356 -46.08 6.97 22.01
N LYS A 357 -44.79 7.36 21.99
CA LYS A 357 -44.17 8.63 22.42
C LYS A 357 -43.00 8.41 23.38
N GLN A 358 -41.95 9.19 23.11
CA GLN A 358 -40.68 9.34 23.84
C GLN A 358 -39.60 8.29 23.58
N VAL A 359 -39.10 8.28 22.34
CA VAL A 359 -37.67 8.00 22.09
C VAL A 359 -36.93 9.32 22.27
N GLU A 360 -36.45 9.57 23.48
CA GLU A 360 -35.44 10.61 23.70
C GLU A 360 -34.07 10.11 23.23
N GLN A 361 -33.45 10.99 22.44
CA GLN A 361 -32.14 10.84 21.83
C GLN A 361 -31.05 10.67 22.89
N ILE A 362 -30.51 9.45 23.03
CA ILE A 362 -29.14 9.28 23.49
C ILE A 362 -28.24 9.28 22.25
N GLU A 363 -27.90 10.47 21.76
CA GLU A 363 -26.78 10.66 20.82
C GLU A 363 -25.47 10.32 21.54
N VAL A 364 -25.09 9.04 21.57
CA VAL A 364 -23.68 8.69 21.78
C VAL A 364 -22.93 9.11 20.53
N TYR A 365 -22.30 10.28 20.62
CA TYR A 365 -21.42 10.89 19.63
C TYR A 365 -20.18 9.99 19.39
N ILE A 366 -20.32 8.90 18.64
CA ILE A 366 -19.19 8.09 18.19
C ILE A 366 -18.51 8.86 17.05
N GLN A 367 -17.53 9.67 17.43
CA GLN A 367 -16.60 10.29 16.49
C GLN A 367 -16.06 9.25 15.50
N PRO A 368 -16.09 9.49 14.18
CA PRO A 368 -15.42 8.63 13.22
C PRO A 368 -13.92 8.72 13.48
N ARG A 369 -13.35 7.70 14.13
CA ARG A 369 -11.90 7.53 14.25
C ARG A 369 -11.31 7.47 12.84
N GLY A 370 -10.81 8.62 12.38
CA GLY A 370 -10.10 8.76 11.13
C GLY A 370 -9.00 7.72 11.07
N LYS A 371 -9.02 6.91 10.00
CA LYS A 371 -7.97 5.95 9.70
C LYS A 371 -6.66 6.70 9.49
N HIS A 372 -5.88 6.86 10.55
CA HIS A 372 -4.46 7.13 10.43
C HIS A 372 -3.86 5.97 9.63
N LYS A 373 -3.51 6.21 8.36
CA LYS A 373 -2.51 5.39 7.65
C LYS A 373 -1.23 5.52 8.47
N ARG A 374 -1.01 4.61 9.43
CA ARG A 374 0.24 4.50 10.17
C ARG A 374 1.34 4.13 9.18
N TYR A 375 2.36 4.98 9.15
CA TYR A 375 3.61 4.90 8.40
C TYR A 375 4.44 3.67 8.79
N ARG A 376 3.96 2.48 8.43
CA ARG A 376 4.68 1.20 8.69
C ARG A 376 5.69 0.85 7.60
N TYR A 377 5.65 1.52 6.44
CA TYR A 377 6.53 1.21 5.31
C TYR A 377 7.97 1.75 5.53
N ASN A 378 8.15 3.03 5.90
CA ASN A 378 9.51 3.59 6.08
C ASN A 378 10.28 2.97 7.27
N LYS A 379 9.59 2.50 8.31
CA LYS A 379 10.26 1.94 9.50
C LYS A 379 10.92 0.58 9.21
N LEU A 380 10.26 -0.26 8.41
CA LEU A 380 10.80 -1.55 7.97
C LEU A 380 12.00 -1.34 7.03
N ASP A 381 11.94 -0.35 6.14
CA ASP A 381 13.04 0.00 5.24
C ASP A 381 14.26 0.60 5.99
N LEU A 382 14.02 1.38 7.05
CA LEU A 382 15.07 1.89 7.95
C LEU A 382 15.74 0.77 8.75
N GLU A 383 14.97 -0.21 9.24
CA GLU A 383 15.48 -1.41 9.92
C GLU A 383 16.32 -2.28 8.98
N GLU A 384 15.88 -2.45 7.74
CA GLU A 384 16.62 -3.17 6.69
C GLU A 384 17.92 -2.45 6.32
N ILE A 385 17.91 -1.13 6.15
CA ILE A 385 19.12 -0.33 5.90
C ILE A 385 20.08 -0.38 7.10
N ASN A 386 19.56 -0.36 8.34
CA ASN A 386 20.41 -0.54 9.53
C ASN A 386 21.07 -1.92 9.56
N LYS A 387 20.34 -2.97 9.17
CA LYS A 387 20.85 -4.33 9.05
C LYS A 387 21.93 -4.43 7.98
N SER A 388 21.71 -3.89 6.78
CA SER A 388 22.72 -3.87 5.71
C SER A 388 23.96 -3.07 6.09
N ILE A 389 23.81 -1.92 6.78
CA ILE A 389 24.97 -1.17 7.31
C ILE A 389 25.74 -2.00 8.35
N SER A 390 25.05 -2.78 9.20
CA SER A 390 25.71 -3.66 10.18
C SER A 390 26.44 -4.84 9.53
N GLU A 391 25.86 -5.44 8.50
CA GLU A 391 26.47 -6.53 7.73
C GLU A 391 27.72 -6.05 6.98
N LEU A 392 27.66 -4.87 6.34
CA LEU A 392 28.81 -4.26 5.68
C LEU A 392 29.94 -3.90 6.68
N LYS A 393 29.61 -3.50 7.92
CA LYS A 393 30.62 -3.29 8.97
C LYS A 393 31.32 -4.59 9.37
N ILE A 394 30.59 -5.71 9.40
CA ILE A 394 31.16 -7.04 9.70
C ILE A 394 32.06 -7.48 8.54
N GLU A 395 31.62 -7.32 7.30
CA GLU A 395 32.40 -7.66 6.11
C GLU A 395 33.68 -6.82 6.01
N GLU A 396 33.61 -5.52 6.29
CA GLU A 396 34.77 -4.61 6.36
C GLU A 396 35.78 -5.09 7.43
N LYS A 397 35.30 -5.53 8.60
CA LYS A 397 36.14 -6.06 9.68
C LYS A 397 36.82 -7.38 9.29
N LEU A 398 36.08 -8.30 8.65
CA LEU A 398 36.61 -9.58 8.18
C LEU A 398 37.66 -9.40 7.09
N LEU A 399 37.42 -8.52 6.11
CA LEU A 399 38.39 -8.21 5.06
C LEU A 399 39.63 -7.52 5.62
N SER A 400 39.50 -6.62 6.59
CA SER A 400 40.63 -6.01 7.29
C SER A 400 41.47 -7.06 8.04
N GLN A 401 40.82 -8.04 8.70
CA GLN A 401 41.53 -9.15 9.35
C GLN A 401 42.24 -10.07 8.37
N SER A 402 41.62 -10.38 7.22
CA SER A 402 42.24 -11.16 6.15
C SER A 402 43.44 -10.45 5.53
N ALA A 403 43.34 -9.13 5.29
CA ALA A 403 44.46 -8.31 4.82
C ALA A 403 45.65 -8.34 5.80
N LYS A 404 45.39 -8.24 7.11
CA LYS A 404 46.42 -8.36 8.15
C LYS A 404 47.10 -9.74 8.17
N ARG A 405 46.35 -10.83 7.91
CA ARG A 405 46.90 -12.20 7.84
C ARG A 405 47.79 -12.41 6.62
N ILE A 406 47.45 -11.78 5.49
CA ILE A 406 48.26 -11.85 4.26
C ILE A 406 49.56 -11.04 4.43
N GLY A 407 49.51 -9.86 5.04
CA GLY A 407 50.71 -9.08 5.37
C GLY A 407 51.69 -9.87 6.25
N LYS A 408 51.20 -10.48 7.36
CA LYS A 408 52.04 -11.32 8.22
C LYS A 408 52.66 -12.53 7.51
N LYS A 409 51.99 -13.11 6.50
CA LYS A 409 52.53 -14.21 5.69
C LYS A 409 53.63 -13.73 4.73
N GLN A 410 53.59 -12.48 4.27
CA GLN A 410 54.64 -11.88 3.46
C GLN A 410 55.88 -11.57 4.30
N ASP A 411 55.71 -11.02 5.50
CA ASP A 411 56.84 -10.71 6.41
C ASP A 411 57.59 -11.98 6.86
N ASN A 412 56.85 -13.06 7.16
CA ASN A 412 57.45 -14.36 7.51
C ASN A 412 58.14 -15.04 6.32
N ALA A 413 57.68 -14.81 5.09
CA ALA A 413 58.33 -15.36 3.89
C ALA A 413 59.63 -14.60 3.54
N SER A 414 59.67 -13.29 3.76
CA SER A 414 60.87 -12.46 3.56
C SER A 414 61.96 -12.75 4.61
N ASN A 415 61.57 -12.93 5.88
CA ASN A 415 62.53 -13.26 6.96
C ASN A 415 63.14 -14.66 6.82
N ASN A 416 62.40 -15.63 6.29
CA ASN A 416 62.90 -17.00 6.10
C ASN A 416 63.83 -17.13 4.87
N VAL A 417 63.73 -16.20 3.91
CA VAL A 417 64.68 -16.12 2.78
C VAL A 417 66.02 -15.53 3.22
N ASN A 418 66.01 -14.53 4.10
CA ASN A 418 67.24 -13.92 4.62
C ASN A 418 67.98 -14.83 5.63
N GLY A 419 67.26 -15.59 6.45
CA GLY A 419 67.86 -16.56 7.37
C GLY A 419 68.53 -17.74 6.67
N SER A 420 67.90 -18.26 5.60
CA SER A 420 68.44 -19.39 4.83
C SER A 420 69.58 -19.01 3.87
N LEU A 421 69.63 -17.77 3.37
CA LEU A 421 70.75 -17.30 2.55
C LEU A 421 72.01 -17.07 3.40
N LYS A 422 71.85 -16.50 4.60
CA LYS A 422 72.96 -16.22 5.51
C LYS A 422 73.62 -17.51 6.01
N SER A 423 72.82 -18.53 6.37
CA SER A 423 73.36 -19.83 6.81
C SER A 423 73.98 -20.68 5.68
N GLN A 424 73.67 -20.40 4.41
CA GLN A 424 74.29 -21.07 3.26
C GLN A 424 75.54 -20.35 2.75
N LEU A 425 75.64 -19.04 2.95
CA LEU A 425 76.84 -18.24 2.64
C LEU A 425 77.94 -18.45 3.69
N GLU A 426 77.59 -18.55 4.97
CA GLU A 426 78.55 -18.85 6.06
C GLU A 426 79.18 -20.26 5.94
N LYS A 427 78.48 -21.23 5.33
CA LYS A 427 79.01 -22.59 5.09
C LYS A 427 79.94 -22.71 3.87
N ARG A 428 80.13 -21.64 3.09
CA ARG A 428 80.95 -21.65 1.86
C ARG A 428 82.14 -20.68 1.86
N GLY A 429 82.42 -20.01 2.98
CA GLY A 429 83.67 -19.26 3.16
C GLY A 429 83.91 -18.15 2.12
N LEU A 430 82.88 -17.41 1.73
CA LEU A 430 83.04 -16.22 0.88
C LEU A 430 82.67 -14.98 1.67
N ASN A 431 83.68 -14.16 1.97
CA ASN A 431 83.53 -12.85 2.57
C ASN A 431 82.71 -11.93 1.65
N GLY A 432 81.82 -11.16 2.26
CA GLY A 432 81.01 -10.17 1.59
C GLY A 432 81.84 -8.96 1.19
N SER A 433 82.20 -8.88 -0.08
CA SER A 433 82.57 -7.63 -0.75
C SER A 433 82.66 -7.94 -2.24
N ASP A 434 81.53 -7.96 -2.91
CA ASP A 434 81.36 -7.51 -4.29
C ASP A 434 79.99 -7.93 -4.76
N LEU A 435 79.12 -6.94 -4.96
CA LEU A 435 78.23 -6.80 -6.10
C LEU A 435 77.21 -5.72 -5.74
N GLY A 436 77.43 -4.55 -6.34
CA GLY A 436 76.60 -3.37 -6.20
C GLY A 436 75.13 -3.63 -6.48
N ILE A 437 74.31 -3.13 -5.57
CA ILE A 437 72.87 -2.96 -5.75
C ILE A 437 72.71 -1.89 -6.83
N ASN A 438 72.28 -2.26 -8.03
CA ASN A 438 71.64 -1.32 -8.94
C ASN A 438 70.49 -1.98 -9.72
N HIS A 439 69.30 -1.49 -9.38
CA HIS A 439 68.17 -1.18 -10.25
C HIS A 439 68.24 -1.71 -11.70
N VAL A 440 67.36 -2.65 -12.06
CA VAL A 440 66.97 -2.85 -13.47
C VAL A 440 65.46 -2.98 -13.58
N GLN A 441 64.93 -2.07 -14.40
CA GLN A 441 63.55 -1.88 -14.79
C GLN A 441 63.06 -2.96 -15.76
N ASN A 442 61.73 -2.98 -15.92
CA ASN A 442 60.99 -3.67 -16.99
C ASN A 442 61.68 -3.59 -18.36
N SER A 443 61.85 -4.74 -19.01
CA SER A 443 61.73 -4.82 -20.47
C SER A 443 61.38 -6.25 -20.92
N ASN A 444 60.41 -6.31 -21.84
CA ASN A 444 60.08 -7.46 -22.67
C ASN A 444 61.30 -7.86 -23.50
N LEU A 445 61.53 -9.15 -23.73
CA LEU A 445 62.29 -9.57 -24.91
C LEU A 445 61.95 -10.97 -25.42
N GLN A 446 62.03 -11.03 -26.75
CA GLN A 446 61.55 -12.04 -27.68
C GLN A 446 62.42 -13.30 -27.74
N ARG A 447 61.84 -14.32 -28.37
CA ARG A 447 62.50 -15.51 -28.90
C ARG A 447 63.71 -15.15 -29.77
N SER A 448 64.83 -15.84 -29.54
CA SER A 448 65.71 -16.29 -30.61
C SER A 448 66.48 -17.54 -30.15
N SER A 449 66.68 -18.44 -31.12
CA SER A 449 67.32 -19.74 -30.98
C SER A 449 68.74 -19.70 -31.57
N SER A 450 69.73 -20.19 -30.85
CA SER A 450 70.91 -20.84 -31.45
C SER A 450 71.65 -21.68 -30.39
N LYS A 451 72.14 -22.83 -30.83
CA LYS A 451 72.86 -23.85 -30.07
C LYS A 451 74.34 -23.49 -29.92
N SER A 452 74.94 -23.82 -28.78
CA SER A 452 76.23 -24.53 -28.72
C SER A 452 76.44 -25.14 -27.33
N ASP A 453 76.89 -26.40 -27.33
CA ASP A 453 77.08 -27.27 -26.18
C ASP A 453 78.40 -26.99 -25.45
N ILE A 454 78.38 -26.78 -24.13
CA ILE A 454 79.52 -27.07 -23.23
C ILE A 454 79.02 -27.57 -21.85
N ASN A 455 79.30 -28.85 -21.60
CA ASN A 455 79.66 -29.53 -20.35
C ASN A 455 78.63 -29.74 -19.21
N LEU A 456 78.21 -31.00 -19.07
CA LEU A 456 77.50 -31.58 -17.93
C LEU A 456 78.43 -31.76 -16.72
N LYS A 457 78.08 -31.15 -15.57
CA LYS A 457 78.05 -31.82 -14.24
C LYS A 457 77.57 -30.95 -13.05
N SER A 458 77.14 -29.70 -13.24
CA SER A 458 76.55 -28.86 -12.18
C SER A 458 75.09 -28.41 -12.42
N GLY A 459 74.48 -28.85 -13.53
CA GLY A 459 73.22 -28.30 -14.04
C GLY A 459 71.94 -28.69 -13.29
N SER A 460 71.85 -29.87 -12.67
CA SER A 460 70.58 -30.33 -12.05
C SER A 460 70.21 -29.53 -10.79
N SER A 461 71.21 -29.17 -9.99
CA SER A 461 71.07 -28.35 -8.78
C SER A 461 70.68 -26.89 -9.10
N LEU A 462 71.30 -26.33 -10.15
CA LEU A 462 71.11 -24.92 -10.55
C LEU A 462 69.75 -24.71 -11.25
N LEU A 463 69.29 -25.67 -12.06
CA LEU A 463 67.94 -25.71 -12.63
C LEU A 463 66.84 -25.89 -11.55
N ALA A 464 67.09 -26.70 -10.52
CA ALA A 464 66.17 -26.84 -9.38
C ALA A 464 66.06 -25.55 -8.55
N LEU A 465 67.19 -24.87 -8.31
CA LEU A 465 67.23 -23.56 -7.67
C LEU A 465 66.55 -22.45 -8.50
N GLN A 466 66.72 -22.45 -9.83
CA GLN A 466 65.99 -21.53 -10.71
C GLN A 466 64.48 -21.82 -10.73
N LYS A 467 64.07 -23.09 -10.82
CA LYS A 467 62.64 -23.48 -10.77
C LYS A 467 61.97 -23.05 -9.45
N THR A 468 62.63 -23.26 -8.31
CA THR A 468 62.10 -22.85 -7.00
C THR A 468 62.03 -21.33 -6.83
N LYS A 469 63.00 -20.57 -7.37
CA LYS A 469 62.95 -19.10 -7.41
C LYS A 469 61.81 -18.58 -8.30
N ILE A 470 61.62 -19.17 -9.47
CA ILE A 470 60.51 -18.84 -10.39
C ILE A 470 59.16 -19.13 -9.74
N GLU A 471 59.04 -20.26 -9.03
CA GLU A 471 57.78 -20.61 -8.37
C GLU A 471 57.48 -19.72 -7.15
N LYS A 472 58.50 -19.32 -6.38
CA LYS A 472 58.36 -18.31 -5.32
C LYS A 472 57.94 -16.95 -5.89
N ALA A 473 58.54 -16.51 -7.00
CA ALA A 473 58.16 -15.28 -7.69
C ALA A 473 56.71 -15.33 -8.22
N ARG A 474 56.28 -16.48 -8.76
CA ARG A 474 54.90 -16.71 -9.20
C ARG A 474 53.91 -16.64 -8.04
N LYS A 475 54.24 -17.26 -6.89
CA LYS A 475 53.43 -17.18 -5.66
C LYS A 475 53.35 -15.75 -5.11
N ALA A 476 54.45 -15.00 -5.13
CA ALA A 476 54.48 -13.58 -4.73
C ALA A 476 53.60 -12.71 -5.66
N ARG A 477 53.67 -12.92 -6.98
CA ARG A 477 52.85 -12.19 -7.96
C ARG A 477 51.35 -12.49 -7.81
N LEU A 478 50.98 -13.74 -7.53
CA LEU A 478 49.59 -14.11 -7.24
C LEU A 478 49.09 -13.47 -5.94
N ALA A 479 49.91 -13.44 -4.89
CA ALA A 479 49.56 -12.77 -3.63
C ALA A 479 49.40 -11.25 -3.80
N LEU A 480 50.23 -10.60 -4.64
CA LEU A 480 50.10 -9.17 -4.96
C LEU A 480 48.78 -8.89 -5.70
N LEU A 481 48.42 -9.73 -6.68
CA LEU A 481 47.16 -9.63 -7.40
C LEU A 481 45.95 -9.81 -6.47
N GLU A 482 46.04 -10.73 -5.52
CA GLU A 482 45.00 -10.98 -4.52
C GLU A 482 44.86 -9.79 -3.55
N ALA A 483 45.98 -9.20 -3.10
CA ALA A 483 45.98 -7.97 -2.31
C ALA A 483 45.33 -6.79 -3.05
N GLN A 484 45.66 -6.60 -4.33
CA GLN A 484 45.04 -5.57 -5.19
C GLN A 484 43.52 -5.80 -5.40
N LYS A 485 43.07 -7.05 -5.47
CA LYS A 485 41.64 -7.37 -5.53
C LYS A 485 40.95 -7.06 -4.20
N MET A 486 41.59 -7.33 -3.07
CA MET A 486 41.05 -7.00 -1.74
C MET A 486 40.93 -5.50 -1.50
N THR A 487 41.92 -4.69 -1.91
CA THR A 487 41.84 -3.22 -1.77
C THR A 487 40.70 -2.63 -2.57
N LYS A 488 40.53 -3.04 -3.84
CA LYS A 488 39.39 -2.65 -4.69
C LYS A 488 38.05 -3.05 -4.08
N ARG A 489 37.96 -4.26 -3.48
CA ARG A 489 36.74 -4.72 -2.78
C ARG A 489 36.44 -3.87 -1.54
N MET A 490 37.46 -3.48 -0.77
CA MET A 490 37.31 -2.61 0.40
C MET A 490 36.81 -1.21 0.02
N GLU A 491 37.35 -0.61 -1.04
CA GLU A 491 36.88 0.68 -1.56
C GLU A 491 35.41 0.62 -2.02
N ALA A 492 35.04 -0.46 -2.72
CA ALA A 492 33.66 -0.68 -3.15
C ALA A 492 32.70 -0.78 -1.95
N LEU A 493 33.07 -1.52 -0.90
CA LEU A 493 32.28 -1.66 0.33
C LEU A 493 32.14 -0.33 1.09
N LYS A 494 33.21 0.48 1.16
CA LYS A 494 33.14 1.82 1.76
C LYS A 494 32.18 2.73 0.99
N LYS A 495 32.22 2.68 -0.34
CA LYS A 495 31.33 3.46 -1.22
C LYS A 495 29.86 3.05 -1.07
N THR A 496 29.56 1.75 -0.99
CA THR A 496 28.18 1.27 -0.78
C THR A 496 27.64 1.66 0.60
N LYS A 497 28.48 1.56 1.64
CA LYS A 497 28.13 1.98 3.01
C LYS A 497 27.81 3.47 3.10
N LEU A 498 28.60 4.34 2.47
CA LEU A 498 28.36 5.79 2.43
C LEU A 498 27.00 6.11 1.79
N LYS A 499 26.69 5.49 0.65
CA LYS A 499 25.38 5.64 -0.02
C LYS A 499 24.20 5.23 0.88
N LEU A 500 24.35 4.14 1.64
CA LEU A 500 23.30 3.71 2.58
C LEU A 500 23.13 4.66 3.76
N ILE A 501 24.22 5.29 4.24
CA ILE A 501 24.17 6.30 5.30
C ILE A 501 23.45 7.56 4.82
N GLU A 502 23.74 8.03 3.61
CA GLU A 502 23.08 9.19 3.00
C GLU A 502 21.59 8.94 2.80
N LYS A 503 21.23 7.80 2.20
CA LYS A 503 19.83 7.35 2.06
C LYS A 503 19.10 7.29 3.41
N LYS A 504 19.78 6.87 4.48
CA LYS A 504 19.22 6.87 5.84
C LYS A 504 18.94 8.28 6.36
N LYS A 505 19.81 9.27 6.06
CA LYS A 505 19.59 10.68 6.44
C LYS A 505 18.37 11.25 5.71
N GLU A 506 18.28 11.02 4.40
CA GLU A 506 17.15 11.46 3.56
C GLU A 506 15.82 10.89 4.06
N MET A 507 15.75 9.59 4.34
CA MET A 507 14.52 8.97 4.85
C MET A 507 14.09 9.55 6.21
N LYS A 508 15.05 9.85 7.10
CA LYS A 508 14.75 10.50 8.39
C LYS A 508 14.19 11.91 8.19
N GLN A 509 14.79 12.68 7.28
CA GLN A 509 14.30 14.03 6.94
C GLN A 509 12.91 13.98 6.31
N GLN A 510 12.65 13.01 5.43
CA GLN A 510 11.32 12.81 4.86
C GLN A 510 10.30 12.44 5.94
N GLU A 511 10.66 11.58 6.89
CA GLU A 511 9.79 11.22 8.00
C GLU A 511 9.44 12.43 8.88
N THR A 512 10.39 13.31 9.17
CA THR A 512 10.11 14.52 9.97
C THR A 512 9.20 15.49 9.22
N ILE A 513 9.42 15.71 7.92
CA ILE A 513 8.55 16.52 7.05
C ILE A 513 7.13 15.95 7.02
N GLU A 514 6.98 14.64 6.83
CA GLU A 514 5.67 13.99 6.81
C GLU A 514 4.96 14.07 8.17
N ARG A 515 5.69 13.92 9.29
CA ARG A 515 5.13 14.12 10.63
C ARG A 515 4.57 15.55 10.78
N LYS A 516 5.31 16.57 10.32
CA LYS A 516 4.84 17.97 10.31
C LYS A 516 3.56 18.14 9.46
N ILE A 517 3.53 17.58 8.25
CA ILE A 517 2.35 17.63 7.34
C ILE A 517 1.13 16.87 7.89
N ASN A 518 1.33 15.87 8.75
CA ASN A 518 0.23 15.12 9.36
C ASN A 518 -0.18 15.65 10.74
N SER A 519 0.51 16.67 11.25
CA SER A 519 0.20 17.26 12.55
C SER A 519 -1.15 17.96 12.54
N LYS A 520 -1.87 17.84 13.66
CA LYS A 520 -3.08 18.64 13.91
C LYS A 520 -2.73 20.10 14.18
N LEU A 521 -1.57 20.35 14.80
CA LEU A 521 -1.06 21.69 15.14
C LEU A 521 -0.58 22.42 13.89
N ARG A 522 -0.70 23.75 13.88
CA ARG A 522 -0.15 24.60 12.81
C ARG A 522 1.37 24.60 12.90
N ILE A 523 2.05 24.52 11.76
CA ILE A 523 3.51 24.64 11.70
C ILE A 523 3.92 26.11 11.84
N VAL A 524 3.18 27.00 11.19
CA VAL A 524 3.42 28.45 11.19
C VAL A 524 2.09 29.17 11.39
N SER A 525 2.09 30.28 12.14
CA SER A 525 0.91 31.12 12.34
C SER A 525 1.23 32.58 12.01
N PRO A 526 0.87 33.08 10.82
CA PRO A 526 1.11 34.47 10.47
C PRO A 526 0.24 35.41 11.33
N PRO A 527 0.75 36.60 11.69
CA PRO A 527 -0.05 37.66 12.30
C PRO A 527 -1.27 38.00 11.45
N SER A 528 -2.40 38.30 12.11
CA SER A 528 -3.62 38.66 11.40
C SER A 528 -3.59 40.11 10.93
N ILE A 529 -3.74 40.30 9.62
CA ILE A 529 -3.86 41.61 8.95
C ILE A 529 -5.28 42.19 8.94
N ARG A 530 -6.23 41.56 9.64
CA ARG A 530 -7.61 42.07 9.70
C ARG A 530 -7.62 43.37 10.52
N LYS A 531 -8.08 44.47 9.90
CA LYS A 531 -8.27 45.76 10.58
C LYS A 531 -9.20 45.58 11.79
N ILE A 532 -8.75 45.99 12.97
CA ILE A 532 -9.57 46.12 14.16
C ILE A 532 -10.46 47.34 13.96
N SER A 533 -11.77 47.18 14.16
CA SER A 533 -12.69 48.30 14.11
C SER A 533 -12.75 49.05 15.45
N PRO A 534 -13.16 50.32 15.47
CA PRO A 534 -13.40 51.07 16.72
C PRO A 534 -14.38 50.35 17.65
N THR A 535 -15.40 49.70 17.07
CA THR A 535 -16.35 48.85 17.79
C THR A 535 -15.69 47.66 18.50
N ASP A 536 -14.68 47.03 17.88
CA ASP A 536 -13.95 45.91 18.49
C ASP A 536 -13.09 46.39 19.67
N MET A 537 -12.55 47.61 19.60
CA MET A 537 -11.79 48.23 20.69
C MET A 537 -12.71 48.54 21.88
N HIS A 538 -13.88 49.11 21.62
CA HIS A 538 -14.89 49.33 22.66
C HIS A 538 -15.34 48.02 23.32
N LEU A 539 -15.61 46.97 22.53
CA LEU A 539 -15.95 45.64 23.06
C LEU A 539 -14.86 45.06 23.96
N LYS A 540 -13.59 45.26 23.57
CA LYS A 540 -12.42 44.81 24.35
C LYS A 540 -12.28 45.58 25.66
N GLU A 541 -12.55 46.88 25.65
CA GLU A 541 -12.52 47.72 26.86
C GLU A 541 -13.66 47.37 27.82
N VAL A 542 -14.89 47.22 27.32
CA VAL A 542 -16.03 46.75 28.11
C VAL A 542 -15.69 45.41 28.76
N HIS A 543 -15.19 44.44 28.00
CA HIS A 543 -14.78 43.15 28.55
C HIS A 543 -13.64 43.25 29.58
N LYS A 544 -12.74 44.24 29.45
CA LYS A 544 -11.65 44.46 30.42
C LYS A 544 -12.18 45.04 31.74
N LEU A 545 -13.09 46.01 31.66
CA LEU A 545 -13.75 46.60 32.83
C LEU A 545 -14.53 45.54 33.61
N PHE A 546 -15.35 44.73 32.93
CA PHE A 546 -16.08 43.62 33.55
C PHE A 546 -15.20 42.52 34.18
N LYS A 547 -13.92 42.42 33.77
CA LYS A 547 -12.97 41.45 34.34
C LYS A 547 -12.24 42.02 35.57
N LEU A 548 -12.13 43.34 35.68
CA LEU A 548 -11.49 44.04 36.80
C LEU A 548 -12.42 44.20 37.99
N GLU A 549 -13.74 44.24 37.77
CA GLU A 549 -14.76 44.42 38.82
C GLU A 549 -14.95 43.22 39.77
N GLY A 550 -14.25 42.09 39.56
CA GLY A 550 -14.26 40.95 40.48
C GLY A 550 -15.59 40.18 40.49
N GLU A 551 -15.53 38.86 40.27
CA GLU A 551 -16.69 37.95 40.39
C GLU A 551 -17.85 38.16 39.42
N SER A 552 -17.59 38.22 38.10
CA SER A 552 -18.65 38.01 37.10
C SER A 552 -18.70 36.56 36.61
N SER A 553 -19.85 35.90 36.79
CA SER A 553 -20.15 34.60 36.18
C SER A 553 -20.01 34.69 34.65
N TYR A 554 -19.60 33.60 33.99
CA TYR A 554 -19.46 33.53 32.52
C TYR A 554 -20.72 34.09 31.80
N GLU A 555 -21.92 33.87 32.37
CA GLU A 555 -23.16 34.37 31.78
C GLU A 555 -23.41 35.86 31.98
N GLN A 556 -22.84 36.49 33.00
CA GLN A 556 -22.88 37.94 33.16
C GLN A 556 -21.94 38.63 32.16
N SER A 557 -20.71 38.12 31.99
CA SER A 557 -19.77 38.59 30.96
C SER A 557 -20.36 38.47 29.55
N LYS A 558 -21.02 37.34 29.24
CA LYS A 558 -21.70 37.12 27.96
C LYS A 558 -22.87 38.07 27.74
N LYS A 559 -23.66 38.38 28.78
CA LYS A 559 -24.74 39.38 28.71
C LYS A 559 -24.20 40.79 28.45
N ALA A 560 -23.11 41.17 29.11
CA ALA A 560 -22.43 42.45 28.92
C ALA A 560 -21.85 42.62 27.50
N VAL A 561 -21.15 41.59 26.99
CA VAL A 561 -20.64 41.62 25.60
C VAL A 561 -21.79 41.67 24.59
N LYS A 562 -22.95 41.08 24.90
CA LYS A 562 -24.15 41.13 24.05
C LYS A 562 -24.87 42.49 24.08
N SER A 563 -24.76 43.25 25.18
CA SER A 563 -25.34 44.59 25.29
C SER A 563 -24.42 45.69 24.76
N ALA A 564 -23.10 45.48 24.74
CA ALA A 564 -22.11 46.45 24.27
C ALA A 564 -22.34 47.03 22.85
N PRO A 565 -22.82 46.27 21.84
CA PRO A 565 -23.17 46.86 20.54
C PRO A 565 -24.34 47.85 20.60
N LYS A 566 -25.23 47.74 21.61
CA LYS A 566 -26.31 48.72 21.85
C LYS A 566 -25.74 49.99 22.49
N ILE A 567 -24.83 49.84 23.45
CA ILE A 567 -24.11 50.94 24.11
C ILE A 567 -23.28 51.72 23.07
N TRP A 568 -22.58 51.02 22.16
CA TRP A 568 -21.86 51.66 21.07
C TRP A 568 -22.72 52.58 20.21
N LYS A 569 -24.00 52.23 19.99
CA LYS A 569 -24.90 53.06 19.20
C LYS A 569 -25.26 54.37 19.92
N THR A 570 -25.35 54.34 21.25
CA THR A 570 -25.72 55.50 22.08
C THR A 570 -24.55 56.42 22.41
N LEU A 571 -23.29 55.98 22.23
CA LEU A 571 -22.10 56.82 22.45
C LEU A 571 -22.08 58.07 21.53
N SER A 572 -21.54 59.16 22.06
CA SER A 572 -21.36 60.41 21.32
C SER A 572 -20.30 60.27 20.21
N ALA A 573 -20.26 61.24 19.28
CA ALA A 573 -19.24 61.25 18.23
C ALA A 573 -17.81 61.41 18.79
N GLU A 574 -17.66 62.17 19.88
CA GLU A 574 -16.38 62.41 20.55
C GLU A 574 -15.85 61.14 21.25
N GLU A 575 -16.73 60.39 21.91
CA GLU A 575 -16.37 59.11 22.52
C GLU A 575 -15.99 58.07 21.46
N LYS A 576 -16.72 58.03 20.35
CA LYS A 576 -16.40 57.16 19.20
C LYS A 576 -15.06 57.56 18.55
N ALA A 577 -14.71 58.84 18.54
CA ALA A 577 -13.43 59.32 18.02
C ALA A 577 -12.23 58.81 18.84
N LYS A 578 -12.34 58.77 20.18
CA LYS A 578 -11.30 58.17 21.04
C LYS A 578 -11.03 56.71 20.68
N PHE A 579 -12.08 55.93 20.45
CA PHE A 579 -11.96 54.53 20.00
C PHE A 579 -11.41 54.39 18.59
N GLN A 580 -11.67 55.37 17.71
CA GLN A 580 -11.13 55.41 16.36
C GLN A 580 -9.61 55.63 16.39
N GLU A 581 -9.14 56.61 17.15
CA GLU A 581 -7.69 56.88 17.31
C GLU A 581 -6.96 55.67 17.91
N GLN A 582 -7.52 55.08 18.97
CA GLN A 582 -6.96 53.85 19.57
C GLN A 582 -6.93 52.69 18.58
N ALA A 583 -8.00 52.50 17.80
CA ALA A 583 -8.05 51.44 16.81
C ALA A 583 -7.01 51.66 15.70
N ASP A 584 -6.86 52.89 15.21
CA ASP A 584 -5.91 53.21 14.15
C ASP A 584 -4.45 53.07 14.64
N ALA A 585 -4.11 53.53 15.84
CA ALA A 585 -2.79 53.32 16.45
C ALA A 585 -2.44 51.81 16.56
N VAL A 586 -3.36 51.00 17.11
CA VAL A 586 -3.16 49.55 17.23
C VAL A 586 -3.09 48.86 15.86
N ASN A 587 -3.83 49.35 14.87
CA ASN A 587 -3.78 48.81 13.51
C ASN A 587 -2.42 49.10 12.83
N ILE A 588 -1.84 50.29 13.04
CA ILE A 588 -0.51 50.65 12.53
C ILE A 588 0.55 49.71 13.11
N GLU A 589 0.62 49.59 14.44
CA GLU A 589 1.58 48.72 15.13
C GLU A 589 1.42 47.25 14.67
N ARG A 590 0.19 46.78 14.50
CA ARG A 590 -0.07 45.42 14.00
C ARG A 590 0.36 45.21 12.56
N LEU A 591 0.21 46.23 11.71
CA LEU A 591 0.65 46.16 10.32
C LEU A 591 2.18 46.13 10.24
N GLU A 592 2.87 46.89 11.08
CA GLU A 592 4.34 46.87 11.19
C GLU A 592 4.84 45.50 11.64
N LYS A 593 4.31 44.96 12.74
CA LYS A 593 4.62 43.60 13.20
C LYS A 593 4.31 42.53 12.15
N ALA A 594 3.24 42.72 11.39
CA ALA A 594 2.92 41.81 10.29
C ALA A 594 3.94 41.92 9.15
N LYS A 595 4.36 43.12 8.76
CA LYS A 595 5.40 43.33 7.73
C LYS A 595 6.72 42.71 8.14
N GLU A 596 7.21 43.03 9.34
CA GLU A 596 8.45 42.49 9.91
C GLU A 596 8.42 40.94 9.94
N TRP A 597 7.28 40.37 10.35
CA TRP A 597 7.10 38.92 10.33
C TRP A 597 7.20 38.33 8.92
N TRP A 598 6.59 38.98 7.93
CA TRP A 598 6.60 38.50 6.54
C TRP A 598 7.95 38.70 5.83
N GLU A 599 8.74 39.68 6.25
CA GLU A 599 10.12 39.89 5.78
C GLU A 599 11.07 38.80 6.30
N ASN A 600 10.86 38.34 7.54
CA ASN A 600 11.69 37.34 8.20
C ASN A 600 11.13 35.90 8.14
N ALA A 601 10.02 35.68 7.42
CA ALA A 601 9.35 34.37 7.41
C ALA A 601 10.08 33.33 6.55
N ASP A 602 10.30 32.13 7.10
CA ASP A 602 10.84 30.99 6.37
C ASP A 602 9.83 30.46 5.33
N LEU A 603 10.19 30.63 4.05
CA LEU A 603 9.40 30.20 2.89
C LEU A 603 9.18 28.68 2.86
N GLU A 604 10.15 27.87 3.32
CA GLU A 604 10.01 26.41 3.36
C GLU A 604 8.94 25.99 4.38
N LEU A 605 8.94 26.60 5.56
CA LEU A 605 7.93 26.32 6.59
C LEU A 605 6.53 26.75 6.14
N ILE A 606 6.40 27.89 5.44
CA ILE A 606 5.13 28.32 4.85
C ILE A 606 4.65 27.31 3.79
N ASN A 607 5.54 26.83 2.94
CA ASN A 607 5.22 25.84 1.92
C ASN A 607 4.78 24.50 2.55
N LEU A 608 5.42 24.07 3.64
CA LEU A 608 5.01 22.89 4.39
C LEU A 608 3.63 23.06 5.05
N GLU A 609 3.34 24.23 5.62
CA GLU A 609 2.02 24.53 6.19
C GLU A 609 0.94 24.57 5.10
N ASN A 610 1.24 25.09 3.91
CA ASN A 610 0.33 25.06 2.78
C ASN A 610 0.05 23.64 2.25
N LYS A 611 1.06 22.77 2.22
CA LYS A 611 0.89 21.33 1.93
C LYS A 611 0.01 20.64 2.98
N ARG A 612 0.18 20.98 4.26
CA ARG A 612 -0.68 20.50 5.36
C ARG A 612 -2.12 20.96 5.19
N ILE A 613 -2.34 22.24 4.90
CA ILE A 613 -3.67 22.83 4.65
C ILE A 613 -4.37 22.13 3.46
N GLU A 614 -3.64 21.84 2.38
CA GLU A 614 -4.19 21.15 1.22
C GLU A 614 -4.67 19.73 1.53
N LYS A 615 -3.89 18.98 2.33
CA LYS A 615 -4.28 17.65 2.82
C LYS A 615 -5.54 17.72 3.69
N ILE A 616 -5.62 18.72 4.58
CA ILE A 616 -6.80 18.98 5.41
C ILE A 616 -8.00 19.33 4.53
N ASN A 617 -7.81 20.17 3.50
CA ASN A 617 -8.86 20.57 2.57
C ASN A 617 -9.38 19.42 1.75
N THR A 618 -8.54 18.44 1.42
CA THR A 618 -8.97 17.20 0.76
C THR A 618 -9.99 16.44 1.62
N ARG A 619 -9.76 16.39 2.93
CA ARG A 619 -10.71 15.81 3.90
C ARG A 619 -11.97 16.68 4.04
N ARG A 620 -11.81 18.00 4.27
CA ARG A 620 -12.95 18.94 4.41
C ARG A 620 -13.88 18.90 3.18
N LYS A 621 -13.32 18.82 1.97
CA LYS A 621 -14.07 18.68 0.72
C LYS A 621 -14.90 17.39 0.68
N SER A 622 -14.37 16.28 1.19
CA SER A 622 -15.13 15.02 1.28
C SER A 622 -16.26 15.05 2.31
N GLU A 623 -16.15 15.93 3.31
CA GLU A 623 -17.14 16.16 4.37
C GLU A 623 -18.13 17.28 4.03
N GLY A 624 -18.01 17.91 2.85
CA GLY A 624 -18.84 19.06 2.47
C GLY A 624 -18.50 20.38 3.21
N ILE A 625 -17.40 20.41 3.97
CA ILE A 625 -16.97 21.57 4.76
C ILE A 625 -16.15 22.52 3.88
N ARG A 626 -16.35 23.84 4.05
CA ARG A 626 -15.57 24.88 3.37
C ARG A 626 -14.06 24.69 3.57
N ALA A 627 -13.31 24.82 2.48
CA ALA A 627 -11.85 24.72 2.49
C ALA A 627 -11.21 25.87 3.28
N LEU A 628 -10.14 25.56 4.01
CA LEU A 628 -9.24 26.53 4.62
C LEU A 628 -8.43 27.26 3.55
N ARG A 629 -8.13 28.54 3.79
CA ARG A 629 -7.31 29.35 2.89
C ARG A 629 -5.84 28.98 3.03
N LYS A 630 -5.13 28.89 1.91
CA LYS A 630 -3.66 28.79 1.90
C LYS A 630 -3.05 30.11 2.38
N ILE A 631 -1.95 30.03 3.11
CA ILE A 631 -1.16 31.16 3.57
C ILE A 631 -0.47 31.78 2.34
N LYS A 632 -0.69 33.07 2.13
CA LYS A 632 -0.09 33.88 1.06
C LYS A 632 0.36 35.21 1.65
N ASN A 633 1.52 35.70 1.23
CA ASN A 633 2.01 37.00 1.66
C ASN A 633 1.07 38.10 1.11
N PRO A 634 0.41 38.87 1.98
CA PRO A 634 -0.52 39.92 1.56
C PRO A 634 0.18 41.18 1.04
N PHE A 635 1.48 41.33 1.29
CA PHE A 635 2.28 42.50 0.90
C PHE A 635 2.97 42.33 -0.46
N LEU A 636 3.01 41.11 -0.99
CA LEU A 636 3.45 40.90 -2.38
C LEU A 636 2.39 41.43 -3.33
N LYS A 637 2.75 42.42 -4.16
CA LYS A 637 1.89 42.91 -5.24
C LYS A 637 1.53 41.72 -6.14
N THR A 638 0.23 41.46 -6.29
CA THR A 638 -0.24 40.46 -7.25
C THR A 638 0.23 40.83 -8.65
N THR A 639 0.74 39.84 -9.39
CA THR A 639 1.19 39.89 -10.79
C THR A 639 0.42 40.88 -11.65
N ARG A 640 1.13 41.51 -12.60
CA ARG A 640 0.64 42.44 -13.64
C ARG A 640 -0.83 42.16 -13.97
N LEU A 641 -1.71 43.11 -13.65
CA LEU A 641 -3.13 43.03 -13.99
C LEU A 641 -3.23 42.78 -15.49
N ASN A 642 -4.00 41.75 -15.87
CA ASN A 642 -4.28 41.48 -17.27
C ASN A 642 -4.89 42.75 -17.90
N PRO A 643 -4.53 43.14 -19.13
CA PRO A 643 -5.15 44.23 -19.87
C PRO A 643 -6.66 44.33 -19.71
N TYR A 644 -7.37 43.21 -19.80
CA TYR A 644 -8.83 43.19 -19.60
C TYR A 644 -9.25 43.64 -18.19
N THR A 645 -8.47 43.30 -17.17
CA THR A 645 -8.73 43.71 -15.78
C THR A 645 -8.47 45.20 -15.56
N LYS A 646 -7.48 45.79 -16.25
CA LYS A 646 -7.28 47.25 -16.24
C LYS A 646 -8.49 47.96 -16.87
N PHE A 647 -8.96 47.48 -18.02
CA PHE A 647 -10.16 47.98 -18.69
C PHE A 647 -11.42 47.89 -17.82
N VAL A 648 -11.66 46.75 -17.20
CA VAL A 648 -12.81 46.57 -16.29
C VAL A 648 -12.76 47.60 -15.15
N LYS A 649 -11.58 47.84 -14.57
CA LYS A 649 -11.43 48.81 -13.48
C LYS A 649 -11.73 50.23 -13.94
N GLU A 650 -11.22 50.63 -15.11
CA GLU A 650 -11.49 51.94 -15.71
C GLU A 650 -13.00 52.14 -15.99
N MET A 651 -13.70 51.13 -16.51
CA MET A 651 -15.14 51.22 -16.78
C MET A 651 -15.99 51.40 -15.51
N PHE A 652 -15.55 50.82 -14.38
CA PHE A 652 -16.20 51.05 -13.08
C PHE A 652 -15.85 52.41 -12.47
N GLU A 653 -14.60 52.88 -12.62
CA GLU A 653 -14.19 54.21 -12.18
C GLU A 653 -14.92 55.33 -12.95
N GLN A 654 -15.16 55.12 -14.25
CA GLN A 654 -15.97 55.99 -15.09
C GLN A 654 -17.49 55.88 -14.81
N LYS A 655 -17.92 55.07 -13.83
CA LYS A 655 -19.33 54.84 -13.47
C LYS A 655 -20.25 54.45 -14.64
N LYS A 656 -19.70 53.91 -15.74
CA LYS A 656 -20.47 53.49 -16.93
C LYS A 656 -21.34 52.25 -16.70
N LEU A 657 -21.24 51.63 -15.51
CA LEU A 657 -21.94 50.42 -15.13
C LEU A 657 -22.60 50.61 -13.77
N SER A 658 -23.91 50.36 -13.69
CA SER A 658 -24.68 50.34 -12.45
C SER A 658 -25.57 49.08 -12.39
N GLY A 659 -25.91 48.61 -11.19
CA GLY A 659 -26.79 47.46 -10.99
C GLY A 659 -26.10 46.08 -10.93
N ASN A 660 -26.80 45.04 -11.41
CA ASN A 660 -26.48 43.63 -11.14
C ASN A 660 -25.11 43.20 -11.71
N ILE A 661 -24.23 42.72 -10.83
CA ILE A 661 -22.86 42.27 -11.10
C ILE A 661 -22.79 41.23 -12.24
N GLY A 662 -23.78 40.34 -12.34
CA GLY A 662 -23.82 39.30 -13.38
C GLY A 662 -24.10 39.84 -14.79
N ASN A 663 -24.91 40.89 -14.91
CA ASN A 663 -25.20 41.54 -16.20
C ASN A 663 -24.02 42.43 -16.63
N ASN A 664 -23.41 43.13 -15.68
CA ASN A 664 -22.25 43.99 -15.93
C ASN A 664 -21.07 43.18 -16.49
N SER A 665 -20.86 41.94 -16.04
CA SER A 665 -19.80 41.07 -16.58
C SER A 665 -20.00 40.72 -18.06
N LYS A 666 -21.25 40.55 -18.52
CA LYS A 666 -21.54 40.25 -19.93
C LYS A 666 -21.32 41.48 -20.80
N ILE A 667 -21.80 42.64 -20.35
CA ILE A 667 -21.64 43.94 -21.01
C ILE A 667 -20.15 44.28 -21.15
N LEU A 668 -19.37 44.17 -20.06
CA LEU A 668 -17.93 44.37 -20.07
C LEU A 668 -17.18 43.44 -21.03
N SER A 669 -17.60 42.18 -21.12
CA SER A 669 -17.00 41.23 -22.07
C SER A 669 -17.34 41.55 -23.52
N GLN A 670 -18.53 42.10 -23.80
CA GLN A 670 -18.91 42.53 -25.15
C GLN A 670 -18.19 43.82 -25.55
N MET A 671 -18.12 44.81 -24.65
CA MET A 671 -17.38 46.05 -24.86
C MET A 671 -15.90 45.78 -25.13
N TRP A 672 -15.26 44.91 -24.34
CA TRP A 672 -13.85 44.54 -24.58
C TRP A 672 -13.63 43.83 -25.92
N LYS A 673 -14.60 43.04 -26.39
CA LYS A 673 -14.52 42.38 -27.69
C LYS A 673 -14.71 43.36 -28.85
N ALA A 674 -15.49 44.41 -28.65
CA ALA A 674 -15.76 45.44 -29.63
C ALA A 674 -14.60 46.44 -29.82
N LEU A 675 -13.68 46.55 -28.85
CA LEU A 675 -12.48 47.38 -28.98
C LEU A 675 -11.53 46.86 -30.06
N SER A 676 -10.93 47.77 -30.83
CA SER A 676 -9.88 47.47 -31.80
C SER A 676 -8.58 47.01 -31.09
N GLU A 677 -7.64 46.41 -31.83
CA GLU A 677 -6.35 46.01 -31.24
C GLU A 677 -5.50 47.21 -30.80
N ASP A 678 -5.63 48.35 -31.47
CA ASP A 678 -4.98 49.60 -31.08
C ASP A 678 -5.55 50.14 -29.76
N GLU A 679 -6.87 50.08 -29.57
CA GLU A 679 -7.51 50.47 -28.32
C GLU A 679 -7.18 49.51 -27.17
N LYS A 680 -7.05 48.21 -27.45
CA LYS A 680 -6.61 47.22 -26.46
C LYS A 680 -5.14 47.39 -26.09
N SER A 681 -4.31 47.98 -26.96
CA SER A 681 -2.88 48.20 -26.69
C SER A 681 -2.65 49.13 -25.48
N ARG A 682 -3.52 50.13 -25.28
CA ARG A 682 -3.52 51.05 -24.12
C ARG A 682 -3.62 50.33 -22.78
N TYR A 683 -4.20 49.14 -22.76
CA TYR A 683 -4.39 48.35 -21.55
C TYR A 683 -3.32 47.27 -21.36
N LYS A 684 -2.55 46.90 -22.39
CA LYS A 684 -1.42 45.95 -22.29
C LYS A 684 -0.35 46.56 -21.37
#